data_AF-A0A2A2MH89-F1
#
_entry.id   AF-A0A2A2MH89-F1
#
_cell.length_a   1.000
_cell.length_b   1.000
_cell.length_c   1.000
_cell.angle_alpha   90.00
_cell.angle_beta   90.00
_cell.angle_gamma   90.00
#
_symmetry.space_group_name_H-M   'P 1'
#
loop_
_entity.id
_entity.type
_entity.pdbx_description
1 polymer ?
#
loop_
_entity_poly.entity_id
_entity_poly.type
_entity_poly.pdbx_seq_one_letter_code
_entity_poly.pdbx_strand_id
1 'polypeptide(L)'
;MSASCTTTTIRRVDGLAKVTGTAIYGNDMSLPSMLYGVCRYADIAAGKIEHIDLTEALNIDGVVKIATYQDIPGEPVVGVIVKDYLPIVKDEVVFHGDVIAVIAAETYEAACLAADKIQISYTPYTPITDVEQALKDDARLIHPERGNNIAAHHHTIKGDIDAGFASSAHILEREYEVGFQEHAYIEPEVVLTWLDPTERHLIISGSIQNPHRVRSFVAKFMGCPQGHINIKRAVMGGSFGGKDDIIDHLACRSALLTTLTGRPVKFCYTREHSILESCKRHPYKMKYKVGVDNHGQIQAMKIDILADSGGYAASTPFVTWRSSVQAAGPYRIPNVRIDVTGVYTNNSYTSAMRGFGSPQVVYANESLMDEIAEHLQISPVEIRQINALQQGDASVTGQIFDKHTVSAQEVLNRAVEAADFNNKRQHYAELNRQGGVYRYGIGLALSYRGCSIGAEGVDTSTALVQVNEDGSINIATSVSENGQGLQTTMSLIAAEAFGVPLAEIMFSEPPTSVIGDGGSTAATRGTLVGGGAILDAAMKIKQRILGVVGELIGTRELADTLWQDGLIINKHDPSQFIDFKTAVNKTKWASVSLTEYGWFVPPPIHWDEEKGTGSPYFTWVYGCQIAETRVNVSTGKTDLLHVTAAHDVGHVINPVGFNGQVSGGIAQGFGYALLEDFNIENGKVKSENFDTYLLPTIKDIPEITIIGVENPDQAGPLGAKGIGEPATELAAAAINNALSFALQTRFNKLPLTLEQVILGYNLKKPARQSELMVETSNKKQVLRLTDVSVTRPKTLSEALDLLAQDDVSVIAGGTDVIVQGRLQTKPMHLIDISRLSELTQIVENNGCLEIGAATTFNRIVEHEIVRTRYPLLAQACKTVGSNQIRNRATIGGNMVNAAPCGDSLPPAIIYDAEIELQSRDSTRRMPLCEFLQAGYKTQRRPDELMTKVILPAPPQPIPHAFYHQLGRRNALNITRQSLTCLIACDSTGVLNYCRLVDGALFSKPQRLLDIERCLLGHHLTLETINAASQQLEKLIYAAIGKRWSAAYKQPVFISMFRDMMMEAQTSLYQSEQA
;
A
#
# COMPACT_ATOMS: atom_id res chain seq x y z
N MET A 1 -9.12 36.92 -15.88
CA MET A 1 -8.30 35.93 -15.17
C MET A 1 -6.89 36.06 -15.73
N SER A 2 -5.99 36.74 -15.01
CA SER A 2 -4.62 36.99 -15.47
C SER A 2 -3.64 36.07 -14.77
N ALA A 3 -2.63 35.64 -15.52
CA ALA A 3 -1.59 34.69 -15.15
C ALA A 3 -0.57 35.24 -14.12
N SER A 4 -0.96 35.51 -12.87
CA SER A 4 -0.01 35.98 -11.84
C SER A 4 0.40 34.97 -10.75
N CYS A 5 0.03 33.67 -10.86
CA CYS A 5 0.55 32.63 -9.96
C CYS A 5 0.95 31.29 -10.61
N THR A 6 1.04 31.17 -11.94
CA THR A 6 1.20 29.87 -12.62
C THR A 6 2.64 29.47 -13.00
N THR A 7 3.69 30.15 -12.53
CA THR A 7 5.09 29.76 -12.85
C THR A 7 6.00 29.48 -11.66
N THR A 8 5.52 29.60 -10.42
CA THR A 8 6.30 29.25 -9.22
C THR A 8 5.74 27.99 -8.57
N THR A 9 6.58 26.96 -8.46
CA THR A 9 6.26 25.72 -7.75
C THR A 9 5.85 26.01 -6.31
N ILE A 10 4.55 25.96 -6.01
CA ILE A 10 4.01 26.22 -4.68
C ILE A 10 4.35 25.03 -3.77
N ARG A 11 5.08 25.31 -2.69
CA ARG A 11 5.39 24.31 -1.66
C ARG A 11 4.16 24.06 -0.80
N ARG A 12 4.01 22.84 -0.30
CA ARG A 12 3.00 22.51 0.70
C ARG A 12 3.12 23.41 1.93
N VAL A 13 2.00 23.95 2.41
CA VAL A 13 1.97 24.83 3.60
C VAL A 13 2.41 24.10 4.87
N ASP A 14 2.17 22.78 4.94
CA ASP A 14 2.58 21.88 6.01
C ASP A 14 3.90 21.13 5.72
N GLY A 15 4.55 21.44 4.59
CA GLY A 15 5.72 20.70 4.11
C GLY A 15 6.97 20.89 4.96
N LEU A 16 7.21 22.12 5.45
CA LEU A 16 8.40 22.44 6.24
C LEU A 16 8.48 21.59 7.52
N ALA A 17 7.38 21.55 8.28
CA ALA A 17 7.33 20.79 9.53
C ALA A 17 7.57 19.28 9.32
N LYS A 18 7.14 18.74 8.17
CA LYS A 18 7.34 17.33 7.82
C LYS A 18 8.79 17.01 7.50
N VAL A 19 9.48 17.87 6.73
CA VAL A 19 10.89 17.61 6.34
C VAL A 19 11.89 17.91 7.45
N THR A 20 11.54 18.74 8.43
CA THR A 20 12.37 19.02 9.62
C THR A 20 12.06 18.13 10.81
N GLY A 21 11.02 17.28 10.74
CA GLY A 21 10.60 16.41 11.84
C GLY A 21 9.94 17.15 13.01
N THR A 22 9.38 18.34 12.79
CA THR A 22 8.66 19.11 13.82
C THR A 22 7.14 18.96 13.75
N ALA A 23 6.61 18.30 12.71
CA ALA A 23 5.21 17.90 12.63
C ALA A 23 4.90 16.86 13.73
N ILE A 24 3.85 17.10 14.51
CA ILE A 24 3.46 16.24 15.64
C ILE A 24 2.40 15.23 15.18
N TYR A 25 2.80 13.98 15.03
CA TYR A 25 1.92 12.84 14.77
C TYR A 25 1.35 12.29 16.08
N GLY A 26 0.37 11.37 15.99
CA GLY A 26 -0.30 10.85 17.18
C GLY A 26 0.67 10.20 18.19
N ASN A 27 1.69 9.49 17.70
CA ASN A 27 2.63 8.79 18.58
C ASN A 27 3.63 9.74 19.28
N ASP A 28 3.90 10.91 18.69
CA ASP A 28 4.82 11.92 19.24
C ASP A 28 4.24 12.60 20.49
N MET A 29 2.91 12.49 20.69
CA MET A 29 2.23 13.05 21.84
C MET A 29 2.52 12.24 23.12
N SER A 30 2.79 12.96 24.21
CA SER A 30 2.92 12.42 25.56
C SER A 30 2.27 13.35 26.56
N LEU A 31 1.68 12.79 27.61
CA LEU A 31 1.09 13.53 28.72
C LEU A 31 1.62 13.02 30.06
N PRO A 32 1.69 13.87 31.09
CA PRO A 32 2.05 13.43 32.44
C PRO A 32 1.14 12.28 32.92
N SER A 33 1.73 11.29 33.57
CA SER A 33 1.04 10.11 34.14
C SER A 33 0.24 9.27 33.14
N MET A 34 0.49 9.44 31.83
CA MET A 34 -0.13 8.66 30.76
C MET A 34 0.15 7.15 30.91
N LEU A 35 -0.86 6.34 30.61
CA LEU A 35 -0.78 4.88 30.54
C LEU A 35 -0.68 4.41 29.08
N TYR A 36 -0.12 3.21 28.91
CA TYR A 36 -0.01 2.52 27.64
C TYR A 36 -1.13 1.50 27.50
N GLY A 37 -1.90 1.64 26.41
CA GLY A 37 -3.00 0.77 26.03
C GLY A 37 -2.55 -0.36 25.12
N VAL A 38 -2.95 -1.61 25.43
CA VAL A 38 -2.72 -2.81 24.60
C VAL A 38 -4.00 -3.64 24.50
N CYS A 39 -4.27 -4.22 23.33
CA CYS A 39 -5.39 -5.13 23.11
C CYS A 39 -4.97 -6.60 23.34
N ARG A 40 -5.89 -7.41 23.86
CA ARG A 40 -5.83 -8.87 23.81
C ARG A 40 -6.75 -9.36 22.69
N TYR A 41 -6.16 -9.80 21.59
CA TYR A 41 -6.86 -10.31 20.41
C TYR A 41 -7.34 -11.76 20.60
N ALA A 42 -8.25 -12.23 19.76
CA ALA A 42 -8.69 -13.63 19.73
C ALA A 42 -7.59 -14.58 19.21
N ASP A 43 -7.57 -15.81 19.72
CA ASP A 43 -6.60 -16.85 19.30
C ASP A 43 -7.11 -17.71 18.12
N ILE A 44 -8.39 -17.56 17.78
CA ILE A 44 -9.11 -18.30 16.75
C ILE A 44 -9.78 -17.33 15.77
N ALA A 45 -10.15 -17.81 14.58
CA ALA A 45 -10.85 -16.99 13.58
C ALA A 45 -12.38 -17.07 13.69
N ALA A 46 -12.91 -18.13 14.31
CA ALA A 46 -14.34 -18.33 14.50
C ALA A 46 -14.57 -19.25 15.71
N GLY A 47 -15.48 -18.88 16.61
CA GLY A 47 -15.83 -19.73 17.75
C GLY A 47 -16.46 -18.97 18.90
N LYS A 48 -16.78 -19.68 19.98
CA LYS A 48 -17.36 -19.11 21.19
C LYS A 48 -16.31 -18.99 22.30
N ILE A 49 -16.37 -17.92 23.06
CA ILE A 49 -15.60 -17.71 24.29
C ILE A 49 -16.35 -18.39 25.44
N GLU A 50 -15.70 -19.35 26.10
CA GLU A 50 -16.28 -20.07 27.25
C GLU A 50 -15.88 -19.44 28.57
N HIS A 51 -14.62 -19.00 28.69
CA HIS A 51 -14.07 -18.43 29.91
C HIS A 51 -12.87 -17.53 29.62
N ILE A 52 -12.73 -16.46 30.41
CA ILE A 52 -11.60 -15.52 30.39
C ILE A 52 -11.05 -15.46 31.82
N ASP A 53 -9.77 -15.80 32.00
CA ASP A 53 -9.05 -15.68 33.27
C ASP A 53 -8.01 -14.55 33.20
N LEU A 54 -8.17 -13.58 34.11
CA LEU A 54 -7.33 -12.39 34.23
C LEU A 54 -6.33 -12.48 35.40
N THR A 55 -6.33 -13.59 36.16
CA THR A 55 -5.67 -13.68 37.47
C THR A 55 -4.16 -13.40 37.39
N GLU A 56 -3.44 -14.02 36.46
CA GLU A 56 -1.99 -13.76 36.29
C GLU A 56 -1.72 -12.34 35.78
N ALA A 57 -2.55 -11.86 34.84
CA ALA A 57 -2.37 -10.56 34.20
C ALA A 57 -2.54 -9.39 35.18
N LEU A 58 -3.48 -9.49 36.14
CA LEU A 58 -3.72 -8.47 37.17
C LEU A 58 -2.59 -8.37 38.20
N ASN A 59 -1.76 -9.40 38.34
CA ASN A 59 -0.65 -9.44 39.31
C ASN A 59 0.67 -8.89 38.75
N ILE A 60 0.70 -8.47 37.48
CA ILE A 60 1.90 -7.89 36.86
C ILE A 60 2.10 -6.46 37.36
N ASP A 61 3.31 -6.17 37.82
CA ASP A 61 3.68 -4.83 38.27
C ASP A 61 3.52 -3.79 37.15
N GLY A 62 2.97 -2.63 37.50
CA GLY A 62 2.63 -1.56 36.55
C GLY A 62 1.30 -1.74 35.80
N VAL A 63 0.60 -2.87 35.91
CA VAL A 63 -0.78 -2.99 35.36
C VAL A 63 -1.75 -2.19 36.23
N VAL A 64 -2.51 -1.28 35.60
CA VAL A 64 -3.44 -0.40 36.33
C VAL A 64 -4.88 -0.88 36.18
N LYS A 65 -5.29 -1.26 34.97
CA LYS A 65 -6.66 -1.74 34.70
C LYS A 65 -6.67 -2.66 33.50
N ILE A 66 -7.45 -3.74 33.61
CA ILE A 66 -7.89 -4.57 32.49
C ILE A 66 -9.40 -4.40 32.38
N ALA A 67 -9.90 -4.16 31.18
CA ALA A 67 -11.33 -4.01 30.88
C ALA A 67 -11.77 -5.04 29.84
N THR A 68 -12.99 -5.52 30.02
CA THR A 68 -13.69 -6.49 29.15
C THR A 68 -15.01 -5.91 28.67
N TYR A 69 -15.80 -6.69 27.93
CA TYR A 69 -17.15 -6.31 27.53
C TYR A 69 -18.01 -5.82 28.70
N GLN A 70 -17.84 -6.38 29.91
CA GLN A 70 -18.64 -6.06 31.09
C GLN A 70 -18.38 -4.66 31.65
N ASP A 71 -17.25 -4.03 31.31
CA ASP A 71 -16.91 -2.69 31.78
C ASP A 71 -17.52 -1.58 30.90
N ILE A 72 -18.19 -1.92 29.79
CA ILE A 72 -18.75 -0.94 28.84
C ILE A 72 -19.98 -0.26 29.46
N PRO A 73 -20.00 1.08 29.61
CA PRO A 73 -21.10 1.77 30.28
C PRO A 73 -22.28 2.16 29.36
N GLY A 74 -22.08 2.18 28.05
CA GLY A 74 -23.08 2.59 27.05
C GLY A 74 -23.49 1.48 26.08
N GLU A 75 -23.68 1.84 24.80
CA GLU A 75 -24.00 0.90 23.72
C GLU A 75 -22.75 0.10 23.31
N PRO A 76 -22.69 -1.23 23.52
CA PRO A 76 -21.49 -2.01 23.22
C PRO A 76 -21.31 -2.33 21.74
N VAL A 77 -22.39 -2.30 20.94
CA VAL A 77 -22.35 -2.57 19.50
C VAL A 77 -22.38 -1.25 18.75
N VAL A 78 -21.40 -1.03 17.90
CA VAL A 78 -21.27 0.15 17.02
C VAL A 78 -21.11 -0.31 15.57
N GLY A 79 -21.03 0.63 14.63
CA GLY A 79 -20.69 0.30 13.25
C GLY A 79 -21.01 1.43 12.28
N VAL A 80 -20.27 1.45 11.17
CA VAL A 80 -20.21 2.60 10.24
C VAL A 80 -21.56 2.86 9.59
N ILE A 81 -22.13 1.81 8.97
CA ILE A 81 -23.43 1.83 8.32
C ILE A 81 -24.36 0.87 9.04
N VAL A 82 -23.87 -0.36 9.18
CA VAL A 82 -24.52 -1.45 9.89
C VAL A 82 -23.97 -1.50 11.30
N LYS A 83 -24.84 -1.63 12.30
CA LYS A 83 -24.46 -1.74 13.71
C LYS A 83 -24.25 -3.21 14.10
N ASP A 84 -23.09 -3.75 13.75
CA ASP A 84 -22.74 -5.14 13.99
C ASP A 84 -21.35 -5.34 14.62
N TYR A 85 -20.55 -4.27 14.78
CA TYR A 85 -19.19 -4.37 15.30
C TYR A 85 -19.12 -4.19 16.82
N LEU A 86 -18.39 -5.08 17.49
CA LEU A 86 -18.10 -5.02 18.92
C LEU A 86 -16.66 -4.52 19.16
N PRO A 87 -16.43 -3.31 19.70
CA PRO A 87 -15.08 -2.85 20.04
C PRO A 87 -14.40 -3.79 21.05
N ILE A 88 -15.16 -4.43 21.94
CA ILE A 88 -14.69 -5.54 22.77
C ILE A 88 -15.72 -6.65 22.64
N VAL A 89 -15.30 -7.85 22.25
CA VAL A 89 -16.18 -8.99 22.01
C VAL A 89 -16.73 -9.55 23.33
N LYS A 90 -17.98 -10.00 23.27
CA LYS A 90 -18.69 -10.61 24.40
C LYS A 90 -18.55 -12.12 24.43
N ASP A 91 -19.20 -12.78 23.46
CA ASP A 91 -19.47 -14.23 23.50
C ASP A 91 -18.87 -14.97 22.29
N GLU A 92 -18.87 -14.36 21.10
CA GLU A 92 -18.48 -15.03 19.85
C GLU A 92 -17.41 -14.25 19.09
N VAL A 93 -16.38 -14.97 18.68
CA VAL A 93 -15.33 -14.51 17.76
C VAL A 93 -15.79 -14.81 16.34
N VAL A 94 -15.84 -13.79 15.49
CA VAL A 94 -16.24 -13.87 14.08
C VAL A 94 -15.10 -13.59 13.13
N PHE A 95 -13.98 -13.02 13.59
CA PHE A 95 -12.74 -12.95 12.83
C PHE A 95 -11.50 -12.91 13.75
N HIS A 96 -10.33 -13.25 13.22
CA HIS A 96 -9.09 -13.37 14.02
C HIS A 96 -8.60 -12.07 14.67
N GLY A 97 -9.04 -10.90 14.19
CA GLY A 97 -8.70 -9.61 14.76
C GLY A 97 -9.65 -9.12 15.86
N ASP A 98 -10.63 -9.93 16.27
CA ASP A 98 -11.54 -9.57 17.37
C ASP A 98 -10.77 -9.32 18.66
N VAL A 99 -11.15 -8.27 19.39
CA VAL A 99 -10.53 -7.87 20.67
C VAL A 99 -11.38 -8.35 21.84
N ILE A 100 -10.78 -9.12 22.74
CA ILE A 100 -11.47 -9.75 23.87
C ILE A 100 -11.31 -8.94 25.16
N ALA A 101 -10.16 -8.29 25.34
CA ALA A 101 -9.90 -7.42 26.49
C ALA A 101 -8.92 -6.30 26.11
N VAL A 102 -8.89 -5.24 26.92
CA VAL A 102 -7.96 -4.11 26.78
C VAL A 102 -7.26 -3.82 28.09
N ILE A 103 -5.97 -3.51 28.03
CA ILE A 103 -5.09 -3.33 29.17
C ILE A 103 -4.57 -1.88 29.18
N ALA A 104 -4.56 -1.25 30.36
CA ALA A 104 -3.81 -0.03 30.63
C ALA A 104 -2.73 -0.30 31.68
N ALA A 105 -1.47 0.03 31.37
CA ALA A 105 -0.34 -0.12 32.27
C ALA A 105 0.61 1.09 32.23
N GLU A 106 1.47 1.23 33.23
CA GLU A 106 2.42 2.35 33.37
C GLU A 106 3.57 2.29 32.35
N THR A 107 3.86 1.10 31.83
CA THR A 107 4.83 0.89 30.74
C THR A 107 4.19 0.05 29.63
N TYR A 108 4.70 0.21 28.41
CA TYR A 108 4.24 -0.58 27.27
C TYR A 108 4.56 -2.06 27.47
N GLU A 109 5.70 -2.36 28.08
CA GLU A 109 6.19 -3.71 28.38
C GLU A 109 5.25 -4.44 29.34
N ALA A 110 4.80 -3.78 30.42
CA ALA A 110 3.85 -4.34 31.37
C ALA A 110 2.48 -4.60 30.72
N ALA A 111 1.97 -3.67 29.89
CA ALA A 111 0.72 -3.86 29.18
C ALA A 111 0.78 -5.07 28.22
N CYS A 112 1.89 -5.23 27.51
CA CYS A 112 2.09 -6.37 26.63
C CYS A 112 2.24 -7.69 27.40
N LEU A 113 2.96 -7.71 28.53
CA LEU A 113 3.09 -8.90 29.37
C LEU A 113 1.72 -9.32 29.93
N ALA A 114 0.89 -8.36 30.33
CA ALA A 114 -0.46 -8.64 30.78
C ALA A 114 -1.33 -9.25 29.68
N ALA A 115 -1.26 -8.73 28.45
CA ALA A 115 -1.93 -9.36 27.31
C ALA A 115 -1.48 -10.81 27.10
N ASP A 116 -0.16 -11.08 27.19
CA ASP A 116 0.41 -12.44 27.08
C ASP A 116 -0.10 -13.39 28.19
N LYS A 117 -0.50 -12.85 29.36
CA LYS A 117 -0.93 -13.62 30.54
C LYS A 117 -2.43 -13.80 30.69
N ILE A 118 -3.25 -13.18 29.84
CA ILE A 118 -4.71 -13.42 29.82
C ILE A 118 -4.98 -14.78 29.16
N GLN A 119 -5.54 -15.71 29.93
CA GLN A 119 -5.91 -17.05 29.48
C GLN A 119 -7.37 -17.08 29.03
N ILE A 120 -7.63 -17.73 27.90
CA ILE A 120 -8.96 -17.78 27.28
C ILE A 120 -9.23 -19.20 26.80
N SER A 121 -10.38 -19.74 27.15
CA SER A 121 -10.86 -21.03 26.62
C SER A 121 -11.96 -20.81 25.59
N TYR A 122 -11.84 -21.49 24.45
CA TYR A 122 -12.80 -21.36 23.35
C TYR A 122 -13.42 -22.70 22.97
N THR A 123 -14.64 -22.64 22.44
CA THR A 123 -15.21 -23.68 21.57
C THR A 123 -15.01 -23.24 20.12
N PRO A 124 -14.00 -23.76 19.39
CA PRO A 124 -13.69 -23.32 18.03
C PRO A 124 -14.74 -23.81 17.03
N TYR A 125 -15.04 -22.97 16.04
CA TYR A 125 -15.85 -23.34 14.88
C TYR A 125 -14.97 -23.51 13.65
N THR A 126 -15.42 -24.28 12.68
CA THR A 126 -14.84 -24.24 11.33
C THR A 126 -15.13 -22.85 10.72
N PRO A 127 -14.08 -22.08 10.37
CA PRO A 127 -14.27 -20.78 9.72
C PRO A 127 -14.88 -20.95 8.34
N ILE A 128 -15.87 -20.12 7.99
CA ILE A 128 -16.40 -20.02 6.63
C ILE A 128 -15.62 -18.90 5.93
N THR A 129 -14.77 -19.21 4.95
CA THR A 129 -13.86 -18.24 4.33
C THR A 129 -14.08 -18.05 2.83
N ASP A 130 -15.11 -18.70 2.29
CA ASP A 130 -15.51 -18.59 0.88
C ASP A 130 -16.95 -18.07 0.80
N VAL A 131 -17.16 -17.06 -0.03
CA VAL A 131 -18.45 -16.37 -0.17
C VAL A 131 -19.54 -17.27 -0.75
N GLU A 132 -19.20 -18.20 -1.65
CA GLU A 132 -20.19 -19.13 -2.23
C GLU A 132 -20.58 -20.20 -1.20
N GLN A 133 -19.65 -20.64 -0.37
CA GLN A 133 -19.94 -21.49 0.79
C GLN A 133 -20.85 -20.78 1.80
N ALA A 134 -20.60 -19.49 2.09
CA ALA A 134 -21.38 -18.72 3.05
C ALA A 134 -22.84 -18.49 2.63
N LEU A 135 -23.13 -18.54 1.32
CA LEU A 135 -24.46 -18.35 0.75
C LEU A 135 -25.31 -19.62 0.65
N LYS A 136 -24.77 -20.80 1.00
CA LYS A 136 -25.56 -22.05 0.98
C LYS A 136 -26.62 -22.04 2.07
N ASP A 137 -27.76 -22.67 1.80
CA ASP A 137 -28.90 -22.76 2.73
C ASP A 137 -28.54 -23.44 4.08
N ASP A 138 -27.54 -24.33 4.06
CA ASP A 138 -27.05 -25.06 5.24
C ASP A 138 -25.79 -24.44 5.88
N ALA A 139 -25.34 -23.27 5.41
CA ALA A 139 -24.20 -22.57 5.98
C ALA A 139 -24.51 -22.04 7.39
N ARG A 140 -23.53 -22.14 8.30
CA ARG A 140 -23.62 -21.49 9.61
C ARG A 140 -23.75 -19.96 9.41
N LEU A 141 -24.68 -19.35 10.14
CA LEU A 141 -24.81 -17.90 10.18
C LEU A 141 -23.69 -17.31 11.04
N ILE A 142 -22.98 -16.31 10.52
CA ILE A 142 -21.94 -15.59 11.25
C ILE A 142 -22.56 -14.61 12.24
N HIS A 143 -23.67 -13.99 11.83
CA HIS A 143 -24.51 -13.10 12.64
C HIS A 143 -25.93 -13.68 12.69
N PRO A 144 -26.22 -14.61 13.62
CA PRO A 144 -27.47 -15.38 13.63
C PRO A 144 -28.75 -14.52 13.67
N GLU A 145 -28.69 -13.32 14.26
CA GLU A 145 -29.80 -12.39 14.36
C GLU A 145 -30.23 -11.78 13.00
N ARG A 146 -29.42 -11.94 11.94
CA ARG A 146 -29.73 -11.47 10.58
C ARG A 146 -30.50 -12.47 9.73
N GLY A 147 -30.51 -13.74 10.10
CA GLY A 147 -31.17 -14.81 9.34
C GLY A 147 -30.49 -15.25 8.05
N ASN A 148 -29.44 -14.56 7.59
CA ASN A 148 -28.60 -14.96 6.45
C ASN A 148 -27.17 -14.36 6.58
N ASN A 149 -26.26 -14.77 5.69
CA ASN A 149 -24.89 -14.24 5.61
C ASN A 149 -24.75 -13.09 4.59
N ILE A 150 -25.81 -12.34 4.28
CA ILE A 150 -25.76 -11.20 3.35
C ILE A 150 -25.59 -9.89 4.14
N ALA A 151 -24.47 -9.20 3.91
CA ALA A 151 -24.19 -7.90 4.48
C ALA A 151 -24.93 -6.77 3.75
N ALA A 152 -25.01 -6.87 2.41
CA ALA A 152 -25.73 -5.94 1.55
C ALA A 152 -26.04 -6.59 0.19
N HIS A 153 -27.10 -6.12 -0.48
CA HIS A 153 -27.42 -6.50 -1.86
C HIS A 153 -27.87 -5.24 -2.62
N HIS A 154 -27.33 -5.05 -3.82
CA HIS A 154 -27.70 -3.95 -4.72
C HIS A 154 -27.88 -4.47 -6.13
N HIS A 155 -28.78 -3.85 -6.88
CA HIS A 155 -28.94 -4.10 -8.30
C HIS A 155 -29.00 -2.79 -9.09
N THR A 156 -28.74 -2.87 -10.39
CA THR A 156 -28.91 -1.78 -11.38
C THR A 156 -29.53 -2.37 -12.64
N ILE A 157 -30.67 -1.83 -13.08
CA ILE A 157 -31.39 -2.33 -14.27
C ILE A 157 -31.66 -1.19 -15.24
N LYS A 158 -31.16 -1.31 -16.47
CA LYS A 158 -31.44 -0.38 -17.58
C LYS A 158 -31.81 -1.17 -18.84
N GLY A 159 -32.89 -0.79 -19.52
CA GLY A 159 -33.32 -1.46 -20.75
C GLY A 159 -33.87 -2.87 -20.52
N ASP A 160 -33.85 -3.69 -21.57
CA ASP A 160 -34.29 -5.09 -21.57
C ASP A 160 -33.09 -5.99 -21.88
N ILE A 161 -32.62 -6.71 -20.85
CA ILE A 161 -31.41 -7.52 -20.94
C ILE A 161 -31.58 -8.70 -21.92
N ASP A 162 -32.76 -9.31 -21.98
CA ASP A 162 -33.02 -10.47 -22.84
C ASP A 162 -33.10 -10.04 -24.30
N ALA A 163 -33.77 -8.92 -24.58
CA ALA A 163 -33.82 -8.32 -25.92
C ALA A 163 -32.42 -7.92 -26.41
N GLY A 164 -31.59 -7.32 -25.54
CA GLY A 164 -30.23 -6.93 -25.90
C GLY A 164 -29.31 -8.10 -26.21
N PHE A 165 -29.43 -9.23 -25.50
CA PHE A 165 -28.69 -10.44 -25.86
C PHE A 165 -29.23 -11.09 -27.15
N ALA A 166 -30.54 -11.07 -27.37
CA ALA A 166 -31.14 -11.59 -28.60
C ALA A 166 -30.71 -10.80 -29.86
N SER A 167 -30.42 -9.50 -29.72
CA SER A 167 -29.91 -8.66 -30.82
C SER A 167 -28.39 -8.68 -30.98
N SER A 168 -27.66 -9.39 -30.12
CA SER A 168 -26.20 -9.47 -30.17
C SER A 168 -25.72 -10.47 -31.21
N ALA A 169 -24.68 -10.11 -31.97
CA ALA A 169 -24.05 -11.03 -32.92
C ALA A 169 -23.06 -11.98 -32.23
N HIS A 170 -22.42 -11.52 -31.16
CA HIS A 170 -21.48 -12.28 -30.36
C HIS A 170 -21.81 -12.13 -28.88
N ILE A 171 -21.68 -13.22 -28.13
CA ILE A 171 -21.86 -13.25 -26.68
C ILE A 171 -20.62 -13.85 -26.05
N LEU A 172 -20.04 -13.14 -25.08
CA LEU A 172 -18.88 -13.58 -24.31
C LEU A 172 -19.25 -13.66 -22.83
N GLU A 173 -18.81 -14.74 -22.18
CA GLU A 173 -18.93 -14.93 -20.74
C GLU A 173 -17.52 -15.03 -20.13
N ARG A 174 -17.26 -14.27 -19.07
CA ARG A 174 -15.96 -14.17 -18.40
C ARG A 174 -16.13 -14.09 -16.89
N GLU A 175 -15.17 -14.68 -16.17
CA GLU A 175 -15.10 -14.59 -14.71
C GLU A 175 -13.76 -13.98 -14.32
N TYR A 176 -13.80 -13.01 -13.41
CA TYR A 176 -12.65 -12.28 -12.88
C TYR A 176 -12.63 -12.35 -11.35
N GLU A 177 -11.43 -12.45 -10.76
CA GLU A 177 -11.23 -12.48 -9.32
C GLU A 177 -10.16 -11.48 -8.89
N VAL A 178 -10.36 -10.84 -7.74
CA VAL A 178 -9.35 -10.00 -7.10
C VAL A 178 -9.29 -10.30 -5.61
N GLY A 179 -8.09 -10.23 -5.04
CA GLY A 179 -7.84 -10.47 -3.61
C GLY A 179 -7.94 -9.23 -2.73
N PHE A 180 -7.65 -9.44 -1.44
CA PHE A 180 -7.52 -8.38 -0.45
C PHE A 180 -6.37 -7.41 -0.79
N GLN A 181 -6.51 -6.17 -0.34
CA GLN A 181 -5.42 -5.18 -0.31
C GLN A 181 -5.40 -4.49 1.06
N GLU A 182 -4.22 -4.32 1.64
CA GLU A 182 -3.98 -3.64 2.93
C GLU A 182 -3.56 -2.20 2.67
N HIS A 183 -4.08 -1.25 3.44
CA HIS A 183 -3.81 0.19 3.26
C HIS A 183 -2.35 0.54 3.48
N ALA A 184 -1.71 -0.11 4.46
CA ALA A 184 -0.30 0.00 4.76
C ALA A 184 0.20 1.44 4.93
N TYR A 185 -0.64 2.35 5.45
CA TYR A 185 -0.22 3.71 5.81
C TYR A 185 0.99 3.68 6.73
N ILE A 186 1.95 4.58 6.52
CA ILE A 186 3.26 4.52 7.19
C ILE A 186 3.12 4.65 8.71
N GLU A 187 2.28 5.58 9.19
CA GLU A 187 1.92 5.71 10.60
C GLU A 187 0.76 4.77 10.91
N PRO A 188 0.91 3.75 11.78
CA PRO A 188 -0.21 2.94 12.27
C PRO A 188 -1.27 3.78 13.02
N GLU A 189 -2.30 3.10 13.49
CA GLU A 189 -3.37 3.66 14.30
C GLU A 189 -2.82 4.10 15.66
N VAL A 190 -3.14 5.34 16.04
CA VAL A 190 -2.77 5.91 17.34
C VAL A 190 -3.93 6.71 17.87
N VAL A 191 -4.30 6.46 19.14
CA VAL A 191 -5.28 7.24 19.87
C VAL A 191 -4.79 7.51 21.29
N LEU A 192 -4.75 8.78 21.66
CA LEU A 192 -4.53 9.27 23.01
C LEU A 192 -5.82 9.93 23.52
N THR A 193 -6.31 9.48 24.67
CA THR A 193 -7.45 10.11 25.35
C THR A 193 -7.07 10.63 26.72
N TRP A 194 -7.72 11.70 27.18
CA TRP A 194 -7.57 12.25 28.53
C TRP A 194 -8.81 13.06 28.92
N LEU A 195 -9.03 13.24 30.22
CA LEU A 195 -10.05 14.16 30.72
C LEU A 195 -9.45 15.56 30.84
N ASP A 196 -10.13 16.58 30.32
CA ASP A 196 -9.74 17.97 30.49
C ASP A 196 -9.60 18.28 32.00
N PRO A 197 -8.50 18.90 32.45
CA PRO A 197 -8.26 19.12 33.87
C PRO A 197 -9.27 20.08 34.52
N THR A 198 -9.95 20.92 33.73
CA THR A 198 -10.89 21.93 34.22
C THR A 198 -12.33 21.49 33.99
N GLU A 199 -12.69 21.22 32.73
CA GLU A 199 -14.07 20.93 32.34
C GLU A 199 -14.44 19.46 32.52
N ARG A 200 -13.44 18.58 32.69
CA ARG A 200 -13.60 17.12 32.79
C ARG A 200 -14.26 16.49 31.56
N HIS A 201 -14.31 17.21 30.43
CA HIS A 201 -14.68 16.67 29.12
C HIS A 201 -13.62 15.68 28.63
N LEU A 202 -14.05 14.63 27.93
CA LEU A 202 -13.14 13.67 27.33
C LEU A 202 -12.54 14.27 26.05
N ILE A 203 -11.22 14.39 26.02
CA ILE A 203 -10.47 14.81 24.83
C ILE A 203 -9.86 13.58 24.17
N ILE A 204 -9.97 13.51 22.84
CA ILE A 204 -9.42 12.44 22.02
C ILE A 204 -8.51 13.06 20.95
N SER A 205 -7.30 12.54 20.82
CA SER A 205 -6.33 12.95 19.80
C SER A 205 -5.63 11.75 19.19
N GLY A 206 -5.09 11.91 17.97
CA GLY A 206 -4.45 10.84 17.23
C GLY A 206 -4.67 10.92 15.72
N SER A 207 -4.46 9.79 15.04
CA SER A 207 -4.53 9.68 13.59
C SER A 207 -5.96 9.43 13.11
N ILE A 208 -6.82 10.45 13.20
CA ILE A 208 -8.27 10.34 13.02
C ILE A 208 -8.72 11.00 11.70
N GLN A 209 -9.32 10.23 10.78
CA GLN A 209 -9.80 10.74 9.49
C GLN A 209 -11.14 11.48 9.60
N ASN A 210 -12.09 10.89 10.33
CA ASN A 210 -13.42 11.46 10.54
C ASN A 210 -13.66 11.75 12.02
N PRO A 211 -13.36 12.97 12.48
CA PRO A 211 -13.43 13.29 13.89
C PRO A 211 -14.88 13.30 14.43
N HIS A 212 -15.87 13.69 13.62
CA HIS A 212 -17.27 13.74 14.09
C HIS A 212 -17.88 12.34 14.25
N ARG A 213 -17.53 11.39 13.38
CA ARG A 213 -17.95 9.99 13.54
C ARG A 213 -17.32 9.36 14.79
N VAL A 214 -16.01 9.54 15.02
CA VAL A 214 -15.36 9.11 16.27
C VAL A 214 -16.10 9.67 17.49
N ARG A 215 -16.41 10.97 17.51
CA ARG A 215 -17.14 11.60 18.62
C ARG A 215 -18.50 10.92 18.86
N SER A 216 -19.26 10.66 17.80
CA SER A 216 -20.56 10.00 17.87
C SER A 216 -20.45 8.55 18.37
N PHE A 217 -19.44 7.80 17.93
CA PHE A 217 -19.22 6.41 18.35
C PHE A 217 -18.83 6.33 19.81
N VAL A 218 -17.84 7.12 20.23
CA VAL A 218 -17.40 7.13 21.63
C VAL A 218 -18.53 7.62 22.55
N ALA A 219 -19.32 8.62 22.14
CA ALA A 219 -20.48 9.08 22.92
C ALA A 219 -21.47 7.94 23.22
N LYS A 220 -21.84 7.16 22.19
CA LYS A 220 -22.74 6.00 22.35
C LYS A 220 -22.11 4.91 23.21
N PHE A 221 -20.86 4.54 22.93
CA PHE A 221 -20.13 3.51 23.66
C PHE A 221 -19.94 3.85 25.14
N MET A 222 -19.72 5.14 25.45
CA MET A 222 -19.57 5.65 26.81
C MET A 222 -20.89 6.02 27.48
N GLY A 223 -22.01 5.97 26.76
CA GLY A 223 -23.34 6.33 27.28
C GLY A 223 -23.46 7.81 27.67
N CYS A 224 -22.77 8.71 26.97
CA CYS A 224 -22.72 10.14 27.31
C CYS A 224 -23.08 11.06 26.13
N PRO A 225 -23.47 12.33 26.38
CA PRO A 225 -23.73 13.29 25.32
C PRO A 225 -22.48 13.62 24.51
N GLN A 226 -22.60 13.80 23.19
CA GLN A 226 -21.47 14.23 22.34
C GLN A 226 -20.81 15.54 22.81
N GLY A 227 -21.56 16.42 23.47
CA GLY A 227 -21.02 17.68 24.01
C GLY A 227 -19.96 17.49 25.10
N HIS A 228 -19.88 16.31 25.72
CA HIS A 228 -18.84 15.99 26.71
C HIS A 228 -17.55 15.45 26.07
N ILE A 229 -17.51 15.32 24.74
CA ILE A 229 -16.39 14.73 24.00
C ILE A 229 -15.88 15.73 22.97
N ASN A 230 -14.57 15.95 22.95
CA ASN A 230 -13.93 16.81 21.96
C ASN A 230 -12.77 16.10 21.27
N ILE A 231 -12.80 16.06 19.94
CA ILE A 231 -11.71 15.49 19.14
C ILE A 231 -10.78 16.62 18.70
N LYS A 232 -9.49 16.49 19.04
CA LYS A 232 -8.39 17.39 18.65
C LYS A 232 -7.39 16.57 17.83
N ARG A 233 -7.47 16.63 16.50
CA ARG A 233 -6.65 15.77 15.61
C ARG A 233 -5.16 16.11 15.70
N ALA A 234 -4.31 15.08 15.56
CA ALA A 234 -2.88 15.25 15.32
C ALA A 234 -2.61 15.23 13.80
N VAL A 235 -1.36 15.47 13.40
CA VAL A 235 -0.94 15.21 12.01
C VAL A 235 -1.09 13.72 11.71
N MET A 236 -1.49 13.37 10.49
CA MET A 236 -1.73 11.99 10.07
C MET A 236 -0.72 11.51 9.03
N GLY A 237 -0.14 10.33 9.25
CA GLY A 237 0.80 9.67 8.34
C GLY A 237 0.14 8.73 7.33
N GLY A 238 -0.92 9.20 6.67
CA GLY A 238 -1.71 8.42 5.71
C GLY A 238 -2.91 7.69 6.34
N SER A 239 -3.91 7.41 5.51
CA SER A 239 -5.12 6.63 5.87
C SER A 239 -5.64 5.79 4.69
N PHE A 240 -5.79 6.42 3.51
CA PHE A 240 -6.29 5.75 2.30
C PHE A 240 -7.66 5.06 2.46
N GLY A 241 -8.45 5.48 3.45
CA GLY A 241 -9.75 4.90 3.81
C GLY A 241 -9.73 4.08 5.10
N GLY A 242 -8.58 3.51 5.50
CA GLY A 242 -8.53 2.58 6.63
C GLY A 242 -8.80 3.25 7.98
N LYS A 243 -8.26 4.46 8.21
CA LYS A 243 -8.52 5.26 9.43
C LYS A 243 -9.89 5.98 9.38
N ASP A 244 -10.74 5.65 8.42
CA ASP A 244 -12.16 5.98 8.43
C ASP A 244 -13.03 4.93 9.13
N ASP A 245 -12.42 3.91 9.74
CA ASP A 245 -13.17 2.79 10.30
C ASP A 245 -12.54 2.37 11.62
N ILE A 246 -11.36 1.74 11.57
CA ILE A 246 -10.69 1.13 12.73
C ILE A 246 -10.46 2.11 13.90
N ILE A 247 -10.24 3.40 13.59
CA ILE A 247 -9.96 4.41 14.61
C ILE A 247 -11.17 4.69 15.51
N ASP A 248 -12.38 4.44 15.02
CA ASP A 248 -13.62 4.59 15.80
C ASP A 248 -13.63 3.57 16.95
N HIS A 249 -13.27 2.32 16.68
CA HIS A 249 -13.21 1.23 17.66
C HIS A 249 -12.05 1.42 18.66
N LEU A 250 -10.87 1.83 18.16
CA LEU A 250 -9.71 2.10 19.03
C LEU A 250 -9.97 3.28 19.98
N ALA A 251 -10.67 4.31 19.51
CA ALA A 251 -11.06 5.44 20.34
C ALA A 251 -12.05 5.04 21.45
N CYS A 252 -13.00 4.15 21.17
CA CYS A 252 -13.91 3.61 22.19
C CYS A 252 -13.14 2.91 23.33
N ARG A 253 -12.15 2.07 22.98
CA ARG A 253 -11.30 1.36 23.95
C ARG A 253 -10.43 2.29 24.79
N SER A 254 -9.79 3.27 24.14
CA SER A 254 -8.97 4.26 24.82
C SER A 254 -9.80 5.12 25.78
N ALA A 255 -10.97 5.58 25.33
CA ALA A 255 -11.91 6.36 26.14
C ALA A 255 -12.39 5.61 27.38
N LEU A 256 -12.69 4.31 27.22
CA LEU A 256 -13.08 3.44 28.34
C LEU A 256 -11.98 3.36 29.39
N LEU A 257 -10.74 3.05 29.01
CA LEU A 257 -9.64 2.94 29.95
C LEU A 257 -9.30 4.29 30.61
N THR A 258 -9.36 5.39 29.87
CA THR A 258 -9.20 6.74 30.45
C THR A 258 -10.27 7.05 31.49
N THR A 259 -11.52 6.64 31.23
CA THR A 259 -12.63 6.85 32.16
C THR A 259 -12.49 5.98 33.41
N LEU A 260 -12.12 4.71 33.25
CA LEU A 260 -11.95 3.77 34.35
C LEU A 260 -10.75 4.09 35.26
N THR A 261 -9.68 4.67 34.69
CA THR A 261 -8.44 4.97 35.43
C THR A 261 -8.33 6.41 35.88
N GLY A 262 -9.07 7.33 35.25
CA GLY A 262 -8.92 8.77 35.44
C GLY A 262 -7.58 9.35 34.93
N ARG A 263 -6.76 8.54 34.25
CA ARG A 263 -5.44 8.90 33.70
C ARG A 263 -5.50 8.94 32.17
N PRO A 264 -4.64 9.74 31.49
CA PRO A 264 -4.54 9.67 30.04
C PRO A 264 -4.13 8.26 29.57
N VAL A 265 -4.70 7.78 28.47
CA VAL A 265 -4.36 6.45 27.91
C VAL A 265 -4.02 6.57 26.43
N LYS A 266 -2.84 6.09 26.03
CA LYS A 266 -2.39 6.03 24.62
C LYS A 266 -2.33 4.60 24.11
N PHE A 267 -3.05 4.33 23.03
CA PHE A 267 -2.83 3.17 22.18
C PHE A 267 -1.97 3.56 20.99
N CYS A 268 -0.94 2.77 20.71
CA CYS A 268 -0.13 2.87 19.49
C CYS A 268 0.01 1.47 18.91
N TYR A 269 -0.60 1.22 17.75
CA TYR A 269 -0.53 -0.09 17.12
C TYR A 269 0.87 -0.35 16.56
N THR A 270 1.33 -1.59 16.70
CA THR A 270 2.44 -2.10 15.89
C THR A 270 1.95 -2.35 14.47
N ARG A 271 2.87 -2.59 13.52
CA ARG A 271 2.46 -2.97 12.16
C ARG A 271 1.63 -4.26 12.15
N GLU A 272 2.01 -5.22 12.99
CA GLU A 272 1.31 -6.49 13.10
C GLU A 272 -0.11 -6.34 13.64
N HIS A 273 -0.31 -5.49 14.67
CA HIS A 273 -1.67 -5.18 15.16
C HIS A 273 -2.50 -4.45 14.12
N SER A 274 -1.90 -3.44 13.46
CA SER A 274 -2.55 -2.69 12.38
C SER A 274 -3.04 -3.65 11.31
N ILE A 275 -2.19 -4.54 10.79
CA ILE A 275 -2.57 -5.48 9.75
C ILE A 275 -3.59 -6.53 10.24
N LEU A 276 -3.46 -7.01 11.47
CA LEU A 276 -4.36 -8.02 12.03
C LEU A 276 -5.79 -7.51 12.15
N GLU A 277 -5.95 -6.29 12.66
CA GLU A 277 -7.27 -5.75 13.00
C GLU A 277 -7.85 -4.83 11.94
N SER A 278 -7.05 -4.02 11.24
CA SER A 278 -7.56 -3.03 10.30
C SER A 278 -8.37 -3.69 9.18
N CYS A 279 -9.33 -2.94 8.64
CA CYS A 279 -10.07 -3.36 7.48
C CYS A 279 -9.16 -3.51 6.24
N LYS A 280 -9.63 -4.23 5.24
CA LYS A 280 -8.95 -4.40 3.93
C LYS A 280 -9.86 -3.98 2.78
N ARG A 281 -9.31 -3.85 1.56
CA ARG A 281 -10.12 -3.83 0.33
C ARG A 281 -10.82 -5.18 0.15
N HIS A 282 -12.07 -5.13 -0.31
CA HIS A 282 -12.89 -6.30 -0.64
C HIS A 282 -12.30 -7.16 -1.76
N PRO A 283 -12.10 -8.47 -1.52
CA PRO A 283 -12.01 -9.47 -2.57
C PRO A 283 -13.34 -9.62 -3.30
N TYR A 284 -13.30 -9.65 -4.63
CA TYR A 284 -14.49 -9.83 -5.48
C TYR A 284 -14.34 -11.07 -6.36
N LYS A 285 -15.43 -11.85 -6.50
CA LYS A 285 -15.66 -12.77 -7.62
C LYS A 285 -16.69 -12.12 -8.55
N MET A 286 -16.37 -11.94 -9.83
CA MET A 286 -17.17 -11.18 -10.78
C MET A 286 -17.45 -12.01 -12.03
N LYS A 287 -18.71 -12.14 -12.42
CA LYS A 287 -19.12 -12.82 -13.65
C LYS A 287 -19.72 -11.80 -14.61
N TYR A 288 -19.15 -11.71 -15.80
CA TYR A 288 -19.60 -10.82 -16.86
C TYR A 288 -20.13 -11.65 -18.02
N LYS A 289 -21.31 -11.27 -18.52
CA LYS A 289 -21.85 -11.72 -19.80
C LYS A 289 -22.10 -10.49 -20.66
N VAL A 290 -21.45 -10.40 -21.80
CA VAL A 290 -21.54 -9.24 -22.70
C VAL A 290 -21.99 -9.67 -24.09
N GLY A 291 -22.91 -8.90 -24.66
CA GLY A 291 -23.41 -9.07 -26.01
C GLY A 291 -22.96 -7.89 -26.86
N VAL A 292 -22.32 -8.17 -28.00
CA VAL A 292 -21.82 -7.17 -28.95
C VAL A 292 -22.29 -7.47 -30.36
N ASP A 293 -22.44 -6.44 -31.19
CA ASP A 293 -22.71 -6.60 -32.62
C ASP A 293 -21.43 -6.79 -33.45
N ASN A 294 -21.57 -6.98 -34.76
CA ASN A 294 -20.44 -7.16 -35.68
C ASN A 294 -19.57 -5.89 -35.84
N HIS A 295 -20.04 -4.74 -35.37
CA HIS A 295 -19.32 -3.45 -35.39
C HIS A 295 -18.68 -3.13 -34.04
N GLY A 296 -18.77 -4.04 -33.06
CA GLY A 296 -18.23 -3.85 -31.73
C GLY A 296 -19.07 -2.96 -30.82
N GLN A 297 -20.30 -2.60 -31.18
CA GLN A 297 -21.19 -1.90 -30.26
C GLN A 297 -21.74 -2.87 -29.22
N ILE A 298 -21.66 -2.49 -27.95
CA ILE A 298 -22.20 -3.28 -26.85
C ILE A 298 -23.72 -3.12 -26.82
N GLN A 299 -24.43 -4.24 -26.94
CA GLN A 299 -25.89 -4.30 -26.95
C GLN A 299 -26.46 -4.66 -25.57
N ALA A 300 -25.76 -5.53 -24.82
CA ALA A 300 -26.18 -5.97 -23.49
C ALA A 300 -24.99 -6.30 -22.60
N MET A 301 -25.14 -6.06 -21.29
CA MET A 301 -24.19 -6.54 -20.29
C MET A 301 -24.91 -6.97 -19.00
N LYS A 302 -24.69 -8.24 -18.61
CA LYS A 302 -25.08 -8.77 -17.30
C LYS A 302 -23.85 -8.97 -16.43
N ILE A 303 -23.90 -8.49 -15.19
CA ILE A 303 -22.79 -8.55 -14.23
C ILE A 303 -23.30 -9.09 -12.89
N ASP A 304 -22.74 -10.20 -12.42
CA ASP A 304 -23.02 -10.77 -11.11
C ASP A 304 -21.73 -10.69 -10.25
N ILE A 305 -21.78 -10.01 -9.09
CA ILE A 305 -20.61 -9.79 -8.23
C ILE A 305 -20.88 -10.32 -6.82
N LEU A 306 -19.95 -11.14 -6.32
CA LEU A 306 -19.87 -11.51 -4.91
C LEU A 306 -18.66 -10.83 -4.26
N ALA A 307 -18.92 -10.05 -3.21
CA ALA A 307 -17.91 -9.33 -2.44
C ALA A 307 -17.78 -9.93 -1.04
N ASP A 308 -16.56 -10.24 -0.62
CA ASP A 308 -16.29 -10.72 0.74
C ASP A 308 -16.28 -9.53 1.72
N SER A 309 -17.24 -9.47 2.64
CA SER A 309 -17.32 -8.44 3.69
C SER A 309 -16.45 -8.77 4.91
N GLY A 310 -15.98 -10.02 5.02
CA GLY A 310 -15.38 -10.58 6.23
C GLY A 310 -16.34 -10.57 7.42
N GLY A 311 -15.77 -10.52 8.63
CA GLY A 311 -16.52 -10.74 9.88
C GLY A 311 -17.57 -9.69 10.24
N TYR A 312 -17.51 -8.48 9.68
CA TYR A 312 -18.43 -7.37 9.96
C TYR A 312 -18.72 -6.56 8.70
N ALA A 313 -19.88 -5.92 8.60
CA ALA A 313 -20.30 -5.24 7.37
C ALA A 313 -19.52 -3.96 7.12
N ALA A 314 -19.21 -3.19 8.16
CA ALA A 314 -18.44 -1.95 8.05
C ALA A 314 -18.96 -1.04 6.91
N SER A 315 -18.12 -0.67 5.94
CA SER A 315 -18.52 0.12 4.76
C SER A 315 -18.96 -0.72 3.55
N THR A 316 -19.08 -2.05 3.68
CA THR A 316 -19.49 -2.96 2.59
C THR A 316 -20.73 -2.46 1.85
N PRO A 317 -21.84 -2.06 2.51
CA PRO A 317 -23.02 -1.57 1.79
C PRO A 317 -22.71 -0.44 0.79
N PHE A 318 -21.92 0.57 1.18
CA PHE A 318 -21.61 1.68 0.26
C PHE A 318 -20.55 1.29 -0.78
N VAL A 319 -19.58 0.44 -0.42
CA VAL A 319 -18.58 -0.05 -1.39
C VAL A 319 -19.25 -0.86 -2.51
N THR A 320 -20.16 -1.76 -2.16
CA THR A 320 -20.90 -2.58 -3.14
C THR A 320 -21.91 -1.76 -3.94
N TRP A 321 -22.56 -0.77 -3.32
CA TRP A 321 -23.43 0.18 -4.04
C TRP A 321 -22.65 0.97 -5.09
N ARG A 322 -21.45 1.47 -4.76
CA ARG A 322 -20.61 2.17 -5.74
C ARG A 322 -20.20 1.28 -6.91
N SER A 323 -19.91 0.00 -6.64
CA SER A 323 -19.67 -0.98 -7.69
C SER A 323 -20.87 -1.17 -8.62
N SER A 324 -22.11 -1.19 -8.11
CA SER A 324 -23.30 -1.33 -8.96
C SER A 324 -23.53 -0.15 -9.91
N VAL A 325 -22.99 1.03 -9.57
CA VAL A 325 -23.06 2.25 -10.41
C VAL A 325 -22.00 2.28 -11.51
N GLN A 326 -20.87 1.57 -11.35
CA GLN A 326 -19.70 1.72 -12.24
C GLN A 326 -19.26 0.43 -12.95
N ALA A 327 -19.81 -0.73 -12.58
CA ALA A 327 -19.26 -2.02 -13.02
C ALA A 327 -19.21 -2.23 -14.54
N ALA A 328 -20.11 -1.60 -15.29
CA ALA A 328 -20.16 -1.71 -16.75
C ALA A 328 -19.24 -0.73 -17.51
N GLY A 329 -18.44 0.08 -16.79
CA GLY A 329 -17.46 0.98 -17.38
C GLY A 329 -18.07 2.27 -17.99
N PRO A 330 -17.22 3.18 -18.52
CA PRO A 330 -17.64 4.45 -19.11
C PRO A 330 -18.20 4.27 -20.52
N TYR A 331 -19.07 3.28 -20.73
CA TYR A 331 -19.52 2.84 -22.05
C TYR A 331 -21.02 3.03 -22.27
N ARG A 332 -21.40 3.34 -23.51
CA ARG A 332 -22.76 3.30 -24.02
C ARG A 332 -23.21 1.86 -24.10
N ILE A 333 -24.07 1.47 -23.17
CA ILE A 333 -24.67 0.14 -23.14
C ILE A 333 -26.18 0.33 -22.98
N PRO A 334 -27.01 -0.05 -23.96
CA PRO A 334 -28.45 0.20 -23.88
C PRO A 334 -29.14 -0.71 -22.85
N ASN A 335 -28.69 -1.96 -22.72
CA ASN A 335 -29.32 -2.95 -21.83
C ASN A 335 -28.31 -3.45 -20.79
N VAL A 336 -28.57 -3.21 -19.51
CA VAL A 336 -27.65 -3.52 -18.41
C VAL A 336 -28.44 -4.15 -17.25
N ARG A 337 -27.89 -5.23 -16.69
CA ARG A 337 -28.31 -5.78 -15.41
C ARG A 337 -27.07 -6.04 -14.55
N ILE A 338 -27.01 -5.43 -13.39
CA ILE A 338 -25.91 -5.61 -12.43
C ILE A 338 -26.52 -6.06 -11.12
N ASP A 339 -25.98 -7.12 -10.53
CA ASP A 339 -26.35 -7.65 -9.23
C ASP A 339 -25.06 -7.77 -8.38
N VAL A 340 -25.01 -7.11 -7.22
CA VAL A 340 -23.84 -7.06 -6.33
C VAL A 340 -24.25 -7.47 -4.92
N THR A 341 -23.63 -8.53 -4.39
CA THR A 341 -23.91 -9.07 -3.05
C THR A 341 -22.65 -9.01 -2.18
N GLY A 342 -22.72 -8.30 -1.05
CA GLY A 342 -21.74 -8.37 0.03
C GLY A 342 -22.06 -9.52 0.99
N VAL A 343 -21.09 -10.38 1.27
CA VAL A 343 -21.29 -11.65 1.98
C VAL A 343 -20.37 -11.73 3.20
N TYR A 344 -20.94 -12.03 4.37
CA TYR A 344 -20.18 -12.28 5.59
C TYR A 344 -19.34 -13.54 5.48
N THR A 345 -18.09 -13.46 5.93
CA THR A 345 -17.18 -14.60 6.09
C THR A 345 -16.39 -14.45 7.40
N ASN A 346 -15.64 -15.47 7.81
CA ASN A 346 -14.71 -15.39 8.95
C ASN A 346 -13.30 -14.92 8.54
N ASN A 347 -13.18 -14.27 7.38
CA ASN A 347 -11.97 -13.55 6.99
C ASN A 347 -11.88 -12.17 7.69
N SER A 348 -10.75 -11.48 7.53
CA SER A 348 -10.62 -10.08 7.93
C SER A 348 -11.74 -9.24 7.31
N TYR A 349 -12.39 -8.39 8.12
CA TYR A 349 -13.46 -7.55 7.63
C TYR A 349 -12.95 -6.50 6.63
N THR A 350 -13.82 -6.07 5.73
CA THR A 350 -13.47 -5.19 4.60
C THR A 350 -14.27 -3.91 4.66
N SER A 351 -13.64 -2.81 4.22
CA SER A 351 -14.24 -1.48 4.33
C SER A 351 -13.62 -0.53 3.31
N ALA A 352 -13.67 0.78 3.59
CA ALA A 352 -13.17 1.82 2.71
C ALA A 352 -11.68 1.65 2.39
N MET A 353 -11.33 1.55 1.11
CA MET A 353 -9.96 1.70 0.61
C MET A 353 -9.98 2.53 -0.68
N ARG A 354 -9.01 3.42 -0.89
CA ARG A 354 -8.91 4.36 -2.02
C ARG A 354 -9.41 3.75 -3.34
N GLY A 355 -10.48 4.31 -3.91
CA GLY A 355 -11.17 3.75 -5.08
C GLY A 355 -12.54 3.13 -4.74
N PHE A 356 -12.71 2.62 -3.52
CA PHE A 356 -14.01 2.29 -2.92
C PHE A 356 -14.89 1.38 -3.82
N GLY A 357 -14.36 0.22 -4.20
CA GLY A 357 -15.04 -0.76 -5.07
C GLY A 357 -14.76 -0.58 -6.58
N SER A 358 -14.33 0.61 -7.01
CA SER A 358 -14.05 0.89 -8.41
C SER A 358 -12.83 0.14 -8.98
N PRO A 359 -11.67 0.02 -8.29
CA PRO A 359 -10.53 -0.71 -8.83
C PRO A 359 -10.84 -2.17 -9.18
N GLN A 360 -11.71 -2.82 -8.41
CA GLN A 360 -12.14 -4.19 -8.66
C GLN A 360 -12.90 -4.32 -9.98
N VAL A 361 -13.91 -3.48 -10.19
CA VAL A 361 -14.76 -3.56 -11.38
C VAL A 361 -14.10 -2.96 -12.62
N VAL A 362 -13.23 -1.96 -12.46
CA VAL A 362 -12.40 -1.41 -13.55
C VAL A 362 -11.41 -2.47 -14.07
N TYR A 363 -10.81 -3.27 -13.18
CA TYR A 363 -10.00 -4.41 -13.61
C TYR A 363 -10.79 -5.38 -14.50
N ALA A 364 -12.00 -5.79 -14.07
CA ALA A 364 -12.81 -6.74 -14.79
C ALA A 364 -13.30 -6.19 -16.14
N ASN A 365 -13.93 -5.00 -16.14
CA ASN A 365 -14.50 -4.45 -17.36
C ASN A 365 -13.43 -4.04 -18.39
N GLU A 366 -12.27 -3.50 -17.98
CA GLU A 366 -11.22 -3.10 -18.92
C GLU A 366 -10.42 -4.29 -19.45
N SER A 367 -10.35 -5.40 -18.70
CA SER A 367 -9.84 -6.66 -19.23
C SER A 367 -10.82 -7.22 -20.27
N LEU A 368 -12.12 -7.20 -19.98
CA LEU A 368 -13.17 -7.63 -20.90
C LEU A 368 -13.16 -6.83 -22.20
N MET A 369 -12.95 -5.51 -22.15
CA MET A 369 -12.86 -4.68 -23.35
C MET A 369 -11.73 -5.11 -24.30
N ASP A 370 -10.57 -5.47 -23.76
CA ASP A 370 -9.45 -5.99 -24.57
C ASP A 370 -9.73 -7.39 -25.14
N GLU A 371 -10.52 -8.21 -24.44
CA GLU A 371 -10.97 -9.52 -24.92
C GLU A 371 -12.05 -9.40 -25.99
N ILE A 372 -12.97 -8.43 -25.90
CA ILE A 372 -13.92 -8.09 -26.97
C ILE A 372 -13.14 -7.63 -28.22
N ALA A 373 -12.15 -6.75 -28.07
CA ALA A 373 -11.33 -6.27 -29.17
C ALA A 373 -10.59 -7.44 -29.87
N GLU A 374 -10.03 -8.37 -29.09
CA GLU A 374 -9.38 -9.56 -29.63
C GLU A 374 -10.36 -10.47 -30.38
N HIS A 375 -11.54 -10.73 -29.80
CA HIS A 375 -12.57 -11.56 -30.44
C HIS A 375 -13.03 -10.98 -31.78
N LEU A 376 -13.16 -9.66 -31.88
CA LEU A 376 -13.54 -8.95 -33.10
C LEU A 376 -12.36 -8.60 -34.01
N GLN A 377 -11.13 -8.90 -33.59
CA GLN A 377 -9.89 -8.57 -34.30
C GLN A 377 -9.72 -7.06 -34.61
N ILE A 378 -10.16 -6.21 -33.70
CA ILE A 378 -10.00 -4.74 -33.79
C ILE A 378 -9.02 -4.21 -32.74
N SER A 379 -8.68 -2.92 -32.82
CA SER A 379 -7.77 -2.31 -31.84
C SER A 379 -8.44 -2.18 -30.46
N PRO A 380 -7.71 -2.39 -29.34
CA PRO A 380 -8.21 -2.10 -27.99
C PRO A 380 -8.52 -0.60 -27.79
N VAL A 381 -7.91 0.29 -28.59
CA VAL A 381 -8.28 1.72 -28.62
C VAL A 381 -9.62 1.90 -29.33
N GLU A 382 -9.81 1.23 -30.46
CA GLU A 382 -10.99 1.38 -31.32
C GLU A 382 -12.27 0.88 -30.64
N ILE A 383 -12.24 -0.29 -29.97
CA ILE A 383 -13.42 -0.80 -29.24
C ILE A 383 -13.90 0.20 -28.17
N ARG A 384 -12.98 0.92 -27.53
CA ARG A 384 -13.29 1.95 -26.55
C ARG A 384 -13.81 3.21 -27.22
N GLN A 385 -13.27 3.61 -28.36
CA GLN A 385 -13.79 4.73 -29.16
C GLN A 385 -15.23 4.50 -29.62
N ILE A 386 -15.54 3.27 -30.05
CA ILE A 386 -16.89 2.86 -30.49
C ILE A 386 -17.90 3.00 -29.35
N ASN A 387 -17.50 2.67 -28.11
CA ASN A 387 -18.43 2.55 -26.99
C ASN A 387 -18.34 3.67 -25.94
N ALA A 388 -17.28 4.47 -25.86
CA ALA A 388 -17.08 5.45 -24.79
C ALA A 388 -18.20 6.49 -24.75
N LEU A 389 -18.73 6.79 -23.55
CA LEU A 389 -19.77 7.78 -23.32
C LEU A 389 -19.44 9.15 -23.94
N GLN A 390 -20.46 9.80 -24.49
CA GLN A 390 -20.43 11.14 -25.08
C GLN A 390 -21.36 12.09 -24.34
N GLN A 391 -21.24 13.38 -24.65
CA GLN A 391 -22.10 14.41 -24.06
C GLN A 391 -23.58 14.10 -24.35
N GLY A 392 -24.41 14.11 -23.30
CA GLY A 392 -25.84 13.82 -23.40
C GLY A 392 -26.21 12.34 -23.36
N ASP A 393 -25.23 11.42 -23.35
CA ASP A 393 -25.50 10.00 -23.16
C ASP A 393 -26.05 9.71 -21.75
N ALA A 394 -26.75 8.58 -21.61
CA ALA A 394 -27.19 8.04 -20.34
C ALA A 394 -26.17 7.05 -19.77
N SER A 395 -25.79 7.21 -18.50
CA SER A 395 -24.96 6.25 -17.75
C SER A 395 -25.64 4.88 -17.62
N VAL A 396 -24.95 3.90 -17.03
CA VAL A 396 -25.54 2.57 -16.71
C VAL A 396 -26.72 2.67 -15.74
N THR A 397 -26.78 3.73 -14.93
CA THR A 397 -27.87 4.00 -13.99
C THR A 397 -28.97 4.88 -14.58
N GLY A 398 -28.87 5.26 -15.86
CA GLY A 398 -29.83 6.13 -16.53
C GLY A 398 -29.62 7.64 -16.29
N GLN A 399 -28.54 8.06 -15.61
CA GLN A 399 -28.22 9.48 -15.46
C GLN A 399 -27.83 10.08 -16.81
N ILE A 400 -28.50 11.15 -17.22
CA ILE A 400 -28.11 11.93 -18.40
C ILE A 400 -26.91 12.81 -18.05
N PHE A 401 -25.84 12.72 -18.85
CA PHE A 401 -24.64 13.52 -18.64
C PHE A 401 -24.71 14.83 -19.43
N ASP A 402 -25.43 15.81 -18.89
CA ASP A 402 -25.64 17.15 -19.46
C ASP A 402 -25.15 18.30 -18.55
N LYS A 403 -24.69 18.02 -17.32
CA LYS A 403 -24.27 19.02 -16.32
C LYS A 403 -22.76 19.22 -16.20
N HIS A 404 -21.97 18.40 -16.89
CA HIS A 404 -20.51 18.49 -16.94
C HIS A 404 -20.02 18.07 -18.33
N THR A 405 -18.77 18.40 -18.67
CA THR A 405 -18.12 17.93 -19.90
C THR A 405 -17.82 16.44 -19.80
N VAL A 406 -18.37 15.64 -20.72
CA VAL A 406 -18.07 14.21 -20.84
C VAL A 406 -16.78 14.03 -21.65
N SER A 407 -15.68 13.70 -20.97
CA SER A 407 -14.33 13.73 -21.53
C SER A 407 -13.68 12.34 -21.71
N ALA A 408 -14.45 11.26 -21.63
CA ALA A 408 -13.96 9.88 -21.79
C ALA A 408 -13.13 9.69 -23.08
N GLN A 409 -13.63 10.23 -24.20
CA GLN A 409 -12.93 10.16 -25.48
C GLN A 409 -11.68 11.05 -25.53
N GLU A 410 -11.72 12.20 -24.87
CA GLU A 410 -10.60 13.14 -24.80
C GLU A 410 -9.45 12.52 -24.01
N VAL A 411 -9.68 12.05 -22.78
CA VAL A 411 -8.63 11.45 -21.94
C VAL A 411 -8.03 10.21 -22.61
N LEU A 412 -8.85 9.40 -23.31
CA LEU A 412 -8.37 8.26 -24.10
C LEU A 412 -7.40 8.72 -25.20
N ASN A 413 -7.82 9.68 -26.03
CA ASN A 413 -7.02 10.15 -27.16
C ASN A 413 -5.71 10.82 -26.69
N ARG A 414 -5.77 11.65 -25.65
CA ARG A 414 -4.59 12.31 -25.05
C ARG A 414 -3.58 11.29 -24.55
N ALA A 415 -4.03 10.26 -23.85
CA ALA A 415 -3.13 9.21 -23.34
C ALA A 415 -2.52 8.40 -24.50
N VAL A 416 -3.34 7.99 -25.48
CA VAL A 416 -2.90 7.22 -26.67
C VAL A 416 -1.85 7.97 -27.48
N GLU A 417 -2.09 9.26 -27.74
CA GLU A 417 -1.15 10.14 -28.45
C GLU A 417 0.16 10.30 -27.67
N ALA A 418 0.07 10.68 -26.39
CA ALA A 418 1.25 10.93 -25.57
C ALA A 418 2.09 9.67 -25.29
N ALA A 419 1.47 8.49 -25.25
CA ALA A 419 2.17 7.22 -25.09
C ALA A 419 2.76 6.70 -26.41
N ASP A 420 2.41 7.28 -27.55
CA ASP A 420 2.71 6.73 -28.88
C ASP A 420 2.21 5.26 -29.01
N PHE A 421 1.00 5.01 -28.50
CA PHE A 421 0.52 3.65 -28.19
C PHE A 421 0.55 2.72 -29.41
N ASN A 422 0.07 3.16 -30.56
CA ASN A 422 -0.05 2.32 -31.75
C ASN A 422 1.31 1.89 -32.30
N ASN A 423 2.26 2.84 -32.39
CA ASN A 423 3.61 2.56 -32.87
C ASN A 423 4.36 1.64 -31.90
N LYS A 424 4.27 1.90 -30.59
CA LYS A 424 4.87 1.05 -29.57
C LYS A 424 4.26 -0.35 -29.53
N ARG A 425 2.94 -0.48 -29.69
CA ARG A 425 2.27 -1.78 -29.75
C ARG A 425 2.77 -2.60 -30.94
N GLN A 426 2.90 -1.97 -32.12
CA GLN A 426 3.48 -2.63 -33.29
C GLN A 426 4.95 -3.02 -33.06
N HIS A 427 5.74 -2.12 -32.48
CA HIS A 427 7.16 -2.36 -32.18
C HIS A 427 7.33 -3.52 -31.19
N TYR A 428 6.56 -3.56 -30.11
CA TYR A 428 6.60 -4.65 -29.14
C TYR A 428 6.11 -5.98 -29.74
N ALA A 429 5.12 -5.96 -30.63
CA ALA A 429 4.73 -7.17 -31.37
C ALA A 429 5.87 -7.70 -32.27
N GLU A 430 6.66 -6.82 -32.88
CA GLU A 430 7.85 -7.20 -33.64
C GLU A 430 8.96 -7.77 -32.73
N LEU A 431 9.29 -7.09 -31.64
CA LEU A 431 10.26 -7.61 -30.65
C LEU A 431 9.84 -8.97 -30.10
N ASN A 432 8.56 -9.14 -29.76
CA ASN A 432 8.05 -10.41 -29.22
C ASN A 432 8.11 -11.54 -30.26
N ARG A 433 7.96 -11.25 -31.56
CA ARG A 433 8.13 -12.23 -32.65
C ARG A 433 9.59 -12.66 -32.84
N GLN A 434 10.56 -11.82 -32.50
CA GLN A 434 11.98 -12.16 -32.52
C GLN A 434 12.38 -13.12 -31.39
N GLY A 435 11.54 -13.27 -30.36
CA GLY A 435 11.75 -14.21 -29.26
C GLY A 435 12.64 -13.66 -28.15
N GLY A 436 13.43 -14.53 -27.51
CA GLY A 436 14.26 -14.19 -26.35
C GLY A 436 13.55 -14.41 -25.00
N VAL A 437 14.26 -14.10 -23.91
CA VAL A 437 13.79 -14.33 -22.52
C VAL A 437 12.78 -13.27 -22.07
N TYR A 438 12.80 -12.09 -22.69
CA TYR A 438 11.89 -10.99 -22.36
C TYR A 438 10.76 -10.88 -23.38
N ARG A 439 9.57 -10.54 -22.89
CA ARG A 439 8.44 -10.06 -23.70
C ARG A 439 8.03 -8.67 -23.26
N TYR A 440 7.59 -7.86 -24.21
CA TYR A 440 7.24 -6.46 -24.02
C TYR A 440 5.73 -6.26 -24.18
N GLY A 441 5.17 -5.48 -23.27
CA GLY A 441 3.75 -5.25 -23.10
C GLY A 441 3.39 -3.78 -23.19
N ILE A 442 2.28 -3.45 -23.86
CA ILE A 442 1.63 -2.15 -23.73
C ILE A 442 0.12 -2.35 -23.66
N GLY A 443 -0.52 -1.77 -22.65
CA GLY A 443 -1.94 -1.95 -22.36
C GLY A 443 -2.54 -0.69 -21.76
N LEU A 444 -3.85 -0.53 -21.90
CA LEU A 444 -4.56 0.66 -21.45
C LEU A 444 -5.83 0.31 -20.68
N ALA A 445 -6.30 1.28 -19.90
CA ALA A 445 -7.56 1.22 -19.18
C ALA A 445 -8.23 2.60 -19.19
N LEU A 446 -9.55 2.64 -19.36
CA LEU A 446 -10.39 3.83 -19.33
C LEU A 446 -11.42 3.74 -18.20
N SER A 447 -11.68 4.85 -17.51
CA SER A 447 -12.66 4.89 -16.43
C SER A 447 -13.38 6.23 -16.35
N TYR A 448 -14.50 6.20 -15.63
CA TYR A 448 -15.19 7.37 -15.12
C TYR A 448 -15.56 7.13 -13.65
N ARG A 449 -15.53 8.18 -12.84
CA ARG A 449 -15.84 8.10 -11.40
C ARG A 449 -16.69 9.28 -10.96
N GLY A 450 -17.80 8.97 -10.28
CA GLY A 450 -18.59 9.97 -9.55
C GLY A 450 -17.80 10.51 -8.37
N CYS A 451 -17.66 11.84 -8.28
CA CYS A 451 -16.82 12.49 -7.28
C CYS A 451 -17.66 13.21 -6.23
N SER A 452 -18.13 12.44 -5.25
CA SER A 452 -18.98 12.88 -4.15
C SER A 452 -19.35 11.64 -3.33
N ILE A 453 -19.87 11.80 -2.09
CA ILE A 453 -20.49 10.66 -1.39
C ILE A 453 -21.56 10.06 -2.32
N GLY A 454 -22.41 10.92 -2.87
CA GLY A 454 -23.43 10.55 -3.85
C GLY A 454 -24.73 10.18 -3.15
N ALA A 455 -25.65 9.53 -3.88
CA ALA A 455 -26.98 9.22 -3.37
C ALA A 455 -26.98 8.19 -2.22
N GLU A 456 -25.82 7.59 -1.91
CA GLU A 456 -25.59 6.74 -0.73
C GLU A 456 -25.62 7.51 0.60
N GLY A 457 -25.44 8.85 0.61
CA GLY A 457 -25.36 9.61 1.86
C GLY A 457 -25.41 11.13 1.74
N VAL A 458 -25.11 11.81 2.86
CA VAL A 458 -25.17 13.28 2.95
C VAL A 458 -23.82 13.89 2.57
N ASP A 459 -23.85 14.87 1.67
CA ASP A 459 -22.66 15.46 1.05
C ASP A 459 -22.49 16.96 1.36
N THR A 460 -22.35 17.29 2.65
CA THR A 460 -22.20 18.69 3.13
C THR A 460 -20.82 18.94 3.74
N SER A 461 -20.38 20.19 3.82
CA SER A 461 -19.14 20.56 4.51
C SER A 461 -19.22 21.97 5.07
N THR A 462 -18.43 22.23 6.12
CA THR A 462 -18.34 23.53 6.79
C THR A 462 -16.93 24.09 6.68
N ALA A 463 -16.83 25.41 6.58
CA ALA A 463 -15.59 26.15 6.77
C ALA A 463 -15.80 27.29 7.79
N LEU A 464 -14.75 27.66 8.51
CA LEU A 464 -14.70 28.88 9.31
C LEU A 464 -13.64 29.80 8.70
N VAL A 465 -14.01 31.03 8.36
CA VAL A 465 -13.10 32.04 7.81
C VAL A 465 -13.15 33.27 8.71
N GLN A 466 -11.97 33.76 9.10
CA GLN A 466 -11.80 34.97 9.90
C GLN A 466 -10.75 35.87 9.25
N VAL A 467 -11.14 37.08 8.88
CA VAL A 467 -10.20 38.13 8.43
C VAL A 467 -9.85 39.01 9.62
N ASN A 468 -8.56 39.07 9.95
CA ASN A 468 -8.01 39.87 11.04
C ASN A 468 -7.83 41.34 10.63
N GLU A 469 -7.66 42.24 11.60
CA GLU A 469 -7.50 43.68 11.32
C GLU A 469 -6.29 44.01 10.44
N ASP A 470 -5.23 43.23 10.52
CA ASP A 470 -4.02 43.37 9.71
C ASP A 470 -4.16 42.81 8.28
N GLY A 471 -5.35 42.28 7.94
CA GLY A 471 -5.66 41.66 6.66
C GLY A 471 -5.23 40.20 6.55
N SER A 472 -4.60 39.63 7.57
CA SER A 472 -4.31 38.18 7.59
C SER A 472 -5.60 37.38 7.75
N ILE A 473 -5.70 36.19 7.15
CA ILE A 473 -6.92 35.37 7.09
C ILE A 473 -6.68 33.99 7.71
N ASN A 474 -7.41 33.69 8.78
CA ASN A 474 -7.44 32.35 9.36
C ASN A 474 -8.56 31.53 8.71
N ILE A 475 -8.26 30.29 8.32
CA ILE A 475 -9.24 29.34 7.78
C ILE A 475 -9.18 27.99 8.51
N ALA A 476 -10.33 27.34 8.58
CA ALA A 476 -10.48 25.96 9.05
C ALA A 476 -11.62 25.27 8.28
N THR A 477 -11.53 23.96 8.09
CA THR A 477 -12.56 23.16 7.39
C THR A 477 -12.92 21.91 8.18
N SER A 478 -14.14 21.40 7.97
CA SER A 478 -14.58 20.12 8.55
C SER A 478 -13.95 18.89 7.88
N VAL A 479 -13.40 19.04 6.67
CA VAL A 479 -12.60 18.02 5.99
C VAL A 479 -11.14 18.04 6.46
N SER A 480 -10.49 16.87 6.40
CA SER A 480 -9.25 16.53 7.11
C SER A 480 -8.04 16.38 6.18
N GLU A 481 -6.87 16.86 6.60
CA GLU A 481 -5.59 16.53 5.96
C GLU A 481 -5.12 15.12 6.36
N ASN A 482 -5.03 14.24 5.36
CA ASN A 482 -4.59 12.85 5.49
C ASN A 482 -3.26 12.59 4.76
N GLY A 483 -2.62 13.64 4.22
CA GLY A 483 -1.43 13.57 3.36
C GLY A 483 -1.69 14.00 1.91
N GLN A 484 -2.94 14.21 1.50
CA GLN A 484 -3.34 14.58 0.14
C GLN A 484 -3.02 16.04 -0.25
N GLY A 485 -2.64 16.89 0.70
CA GLY A 485 -2.35 18.30 0.45
C GLY A 485 -3.58 19.21 0.52
N LEU A 486 -4.60 18.79 1.29
CA LEU A 486 -5.83 19.53 1.53
C LEU A 486 -5.55 20.91 2.11
N GLN A 487 -4.68 21.05 3.10
CA GLN A 487 -4.40 22.36 3.72
C GLN A 487 -3.89 23.35 2.68
N THR A 488 -3.02 22.88 1.77
CA THR A 488 -2.46 23.74 0.70
C THR A 488 -3.55 24.13 -0.30
N THR A 489 -4.35 23.17 -0.77
CA THR A 489 -5.43 23.42 -1.72
C THR A 489 -6.49 24.37 -1.15
N MET A 490 -6.90 24.18 0.11
CA MET A 490 -7.85 25.05 0.79
C MET A 490 -7.31 26.47 0.95
N SER A 491 -6.04 26.62 1.33
CA SER A 491 -5.41 27.93 1.44
C SER A 491 -5.27 28.64 0.09
N LEU A 492 -5.02 27.91 -1.00
CA LEU A 492 -4.99 28.48 -2.35
C LEU A 492 -6.37 28.97 -2.81
N ILE A 493 -7.42 28.19 -2.54
CA ILE A 493 -8.80 28.59 -2.84
C ILE A 493 -9.18 29.86 -2.05
N ALA A 494 -8.80 29.94 -0.77
CA ALA A 494 -9.02 31.14 0.04
C ALA A 494 -8.23 32.35 -0.47
N ALA A 495 -6.94 32.16 -0.79
CA ALA A 495 -6.08 33.21 -1.34
C ALA A 495 -6.67 33.80 -2.64
N GLU A 496 -7.09 32.94 -3.56
CA GLU A 496 -7.75 33.33 -4.81
C GLU A 496 -9.08 34.05 -4.54
N ALA A 497 -9.90 33.55 -3.60
CA ALA A 497 -11.19 34.15 -3.29
C ALA A 497 -11.08 35.61 -2.80
N PHE A 498 -10.04 35.92 -2.01
CA PHE A 498 -9.77 37.26 -1.49
C PHE A 498 -8.78 38.07 -2.33
N GLY A 499 -8.15 37.47 -3.34
CA GLY A 499 -7.15 38.13 -4.18
C GLY A 499 -5.89 38.52 -3.41
N VAL A 500 -5.47 37.73 -2.42
CA VAL A 500 -4.30 38.01 -1.56
C VAL A 500 -3.22 36.93 -1.73
N PRO A 501 -1.95 37.23 -1.39
CA PRO A 501 -0.90 36.21 -1.41
C PRO A 501 -1.18 35.06 -0.44
N LEU A 502 -0.76 33.83 -0.78
CA LEU A 502 -0.87 32.65 0.09
C LEU A 502 -0.27 32.87 1.49
N ALA A 503 0.76 33.71 1.61
CA ALA A 503 1.41 34.02 2.88
C ALA A 503 0.50 34.75 3.89
N GLU A 504 -0.61 35.34 3.43
CA GLU A 504 -1.62 35.98 4.28
C GLU A 504 -2.68 34.98 4.78
N ILE A 505 -2.62 33.70 4.37
CA ILE A 505 -3.57 32.65 4.75
C ILE A 505 -2.96 31.69 5.76
N MET A 506 -3.64 31.49 6.90
CA MET A 506 -3.26 30.53 7.93
C MET A 506 -4.33 29.45 8.03
N PHE A 507 -3.95 28.22 7.72
CA PHE A 507 -4.81 27.06 7.94
C PHE A 507 -4.65 26.55 9.38
N SER A 508 -5.77 26.26 10.04
CA SER A 508 -5.79 25.62 11.35
C SER A 508 -6.70 24.40 11.34
N GLU A 509 -6.26 23.32 11.99
CA GLU A 509 -7.09 22.12 12.17
C GLU A 509 -8.08 22.35 13.32
N PRO A 510 -9.40 22.42 13.05
CA PRO A 510 -10.36 22.76 14.08
C PRO A 510 -10.70 21.56 14.98
N PRO A 511 -10.92 21.77 16.29
CA PRO A 511 -11.55 20.77 17.12
C PRO A 511 -13.04 20.63 16.77
N THR A 512 -13.62 19.46 17.05
CA THR A 512 -15.05 19.19 16.79
C THR A 512 -16.01 20.08 17.58
N SER A 513 -15.53 20.78 18.61
CA SER A 513 -16.30 21.76 19.38
C SER A 513 -16.44 23.12 18.69
N VAL A 514 -15.69 23.39 17.62
CA VAL A 514 -15.64 24.71 16.94
C VAL A 514 -16.22 24.65 15.53
N ILE A 515 -16.07 23.53 14.83
CA ILE A 515 -16.51 23.36 13.44
C ILE A 515 -17.75 22.45 13.36
N GLY A 516 -18.62 22.74 12.39
CA GLY A 516 -19.77 21.88 12.06
C GLY A 516 -19.35 20.55 11.44
N ASP A 517 -20.22 19.55 11.57
CA ASP A 517 -20.00 18.22 10.97
C ASP A 517 -20.17 18.28 9.45
N GLY A 518 -19.07 18.03 8.73
CA GLY A 518 -19.05 17.90 7.27
C GLY A 518 -18.84 16.48 6.78
N GLY A 519 -19.00 15.47 7.64
CA GLY A 519 -18.80 14.06 7.30
C GLY A 519 -17.34 13.69 6.98
N SER A 520 -17.18 12.52 6.38
CA SER A 520 -15.86 11.94 6.11
C SER A 520 -15.10 12.67 5.00
N THR A 521 -13.77 12.69 5.11
CA THR A 521 -12.88 13.06 4.01
C THR A 521 -12.57 11.84 3.15
N ALA A 522 -13.57 11.46 2.36
CA ALA A 522 -13.57 10.28 1.47
C ALA A 522 -14.18 10.64 0.10
N ALA A 523 -14.42 9.64 -0.75
CA ALA A 523 -15.16 9.78 -2.02
C ALA A 523 -14.65 10.88 -2.97
N THR A 524 -13.36 11.23 -2.86
CA THR A 524 -12.72 12.26 -3.69
C THR A 524 -13.37 13.66 -3.57
N ARG A 525 -14.18 13.88 -2.53
CA ARG A 525 -15.00 15.09 -2.34
C ARG A 525 -14.27 16.26 -1.68
N GLY A 526 -13.15 16.01 -0.99
CA GLY A 526 -12.53 16.96 -0.05
C GLY A 526 -12.33 18.36 -0.63
N THR A 527 -11.74 18.45 -1.83
CA THR A 527 -11.57 19.72 -2.55
C THR A 527 -12.90 20.39 -2.89
N LEU A 528 -13.86 19.62 -3.42
CA LEU A 528 -15.17 20.12 -3.86
C LEU A 528 -15.92 20.78 -2.71
N VAL A 529 -16.15 20.02 -1.64
CA VAL A 529 -17.04 20.46 -0.55
C VAL A 529 -16.34 21.42 0.40
N GLY A 530 -15.05 21.20 0.69
CA GLY A 530 -14.27 22.08 1.56
C GLY A 530 -14.00 23.42 0.89
N GLY A 531 -13.61 23.39 -0.38
CA GLY A 531 -13.38 24.59 -1.18
C GLY A 531 -14.68 25.37 -1.41
N GLY A 532 -15.78 24.67 -1.71
CA GLY A 532 -17.10 25.28 -1.83
C GLY A 532 -17.56 25.98 -0.55
N ALA A 533 -17.32 25.38 0.62
CA ALA A 533 -17.63 26.01 1.91
C ALA A 533 -16.76 27.26 2.16
N ILE A 534 -15.48 27.23 1.79
CA ILE A 534 -14.60 28.42 1.87
C ILE A 534 -15.12 29.54 0.98
N LEU A 535 -15.50 29.23 -0.27
CA LEU A 535 -16.02 30.23 -1.20
C LEU A 535 -17.34 30.84 -0.70
N ASP A 536 -18.23 30.05 -0.11
CA ASP A 536 -19.47 30.54 0.51
C ASP A 536 -19.17 31.55 1.64
N ALA A 537 -18.26 31.22 2.58
CA ALA A 537 -17.84 32.14 3.63
C ALA A 537 -17.19 33.41 3.06
N ALA A 538 -16.29 33.25 2.08
CA ALA A 538 -15.57 34.35 1.46
C ALA A 538 -16.55 35.32 0.76
N MET A 539 -17.53 34.83 0.01
CA MET A 539 -18.54 35.69 -0.64
C MET A 539 -19.29 36.55 0.36
N LYS A 540 -19.75 35.99 1.48
CA LYS A 540 -20.45 36.72 2.55
C LYS A 540 -19.56 37.78 3.20
N ILE A 541 -18.30 37.47 3.48
CA ILE A 541 -17.34 38.43 4.03
C ILE A 541 -17.08 39.56 3.03
N LYS A 542 -16.90 39.25 1.74
CA LYS A 542 -16.68 40.26 0.70
C LYS A 542 -17.87 41.20 0.54
N GLN A 543 -19.11 40.68 0.64
CA GLN A 543 -20.32 41.52 0.65
C GLN A 543 -20.32 42.51 1.82
N ARG A 544 -19.92 42.07 3.02
CA ARG A 544 -19.81 42.96 4.19
C ARG A 544 -18.78 44.06 3.99
N ILE A 545 -17.62 43.72 3.42
CA ILE A 545 -16.58 44.70 3.09
C ILE A 545 -17.14 45.72 2.08
N LEU A 546 -17.74 45.28 0.98
CA LEU A 546 -18.34 46.17 -0.03
C LEU A 546 -19.50 47.01 0.53
N GLY A 547 -20.25 46.49 1.50
CA GLY A 547 -21.27 47.26 2.21
C GLY A 547 -20.71 48.50 2.92
N VAL A 548 -19.43 48.48 3.30
CA VAL A 548 -18.75 49.61 3.97
C VAL A 548 -17.96 50.46 2.99
N VAL A 549 -17.20 49.85 2.07
CA VAL A 549 -16.28 50.59 1.18
C VAL A 549 -16.79 50.78 -0.25
N GLY A 550 -17.96 50.27 -0.59
CA GLY A 550 -18.45 50.26 -1.96
C GLY A 550 -18.68 51.65 -2.57
N GLU A 551 -18.96 52.67 -1.76
CA GLU A 551 -19.02 54.07 -2.23
C GLU A 551 -17.63 54.61 -2.64
N LEU A 552 -16.57 54.18 -1.96
CA LEU A 552 -15.19 54.56 -2.31
C LEU A 552 -14.71 53.86 -3.58
N ILE A 553 -15.25 52.67 -3.87
CA ILE A 553 -14.92 51.84 -5.05
C ILE A 553 -15.86 52.13 -6.23
N GLY A 554 -16.99 52.81 -5.99
CA GLY A 554 -18.01 53.11 -7.00
C GLY A 554 -18.94 51.94 -7.35
N THR A 555 -18.94 50.85 -6.58
CA THR A 555 -19.91 49.75 -6.69
C THR A 555 -20.04 48.99 -5.36
N ARG A 556 -21.23 48.46 -5.10
CA ARG A 556 -21.51 47.53 -3.99
C ARG A 556 -21.75 46.10 -4.48
N GLU A 557 -21.79 45.89 -5.79
CA GLU A 557 -22.05 44.58 -6.40
C GLU A 557 -20.75 43.79 -6.51
N LEU A 558 -20.74 42.57 -5.94
CA LEU A 558 -19.55 41.71 -6.02
C LEU A 558 -19.14 41.40 -7.46
N ALA A 559 -20.12 41.19 -8.35
CA ALA A 559 -19.89 40.86 -9.74
C ALA A 559 -19.08 41.95 -10.48
N ASP A 560 -19.21 43.21 -10.05
CA ASP A 560 -18.53 44.37 -10.61
C ASP A 560 -17.13 44.59 -10.02
N THR A 561 -16.69 43.75 -9.08
CA THR A 561 -15.38 43.87 -8.43
C THR A 561 -14.42 42.77 -8.86
N LEU A 562 -13.14 43.13 -8.99
CA LEU A 562 -12.00 42.23 -9.14
C LEU A 562 -11.18 42.30 -7.85
N TRP A 563 -10.86 41.14 -7.28
CA TRP A 563 -10.06 41.02 -6.07
C TRP A 563 -8.76 40.35 -6.48
N GLN A 564 -7.66 41.10 -6.48
CA GLN A 564 -6.40 40.61 -7.03
C GLN A 564 -5.23 41.44 -6.48
N ASP A 565 -4.08 40.81 -6.27
CA ASP A 565 -2.82 41.44 -5.88
C ASP A 565 -2.95 42.34 -4.62
N GLY A 566 -3.82 41.94 -3.68
CA GLY A 566 -4.13 42.68 -2.45
C GLY A 566 -5.04 43.88 -2.63
N LEU A 567 -5.68 44.04 -3.80
CA LEU A 567 -6.56 45.16 -4.14
C LEU A 567 -7.99 44.70 -4.41
N ILE A 568 -8.96 45.57 -4.08
CA ILE A 568 -10.35 45.49 -4.51
C ILE A 568 -10.56 46.56 -5.57
N ILE A 569 -10.81 46.15 -6.81
CA ILE A 569 -10.82 47.02 -8.00
C ILE A 569 -12.22 46.98 -8.63
N ASN A 570 -12.75 48.13 -9.04
CA ASN A 570 -13.97 48.19 -9.85
C ASN A 570 -13.65 47.77 -11.31
N LYS A 571 -14.36 46.76 -11.82
CA LYS A 571 -14.17 46.26 -13.20
C LYS A 571 -14.55 47.27 -14.27
N HIS A 572 -15.51 48.16 -13.98
CA HIS A 572 -16.00 49.17 -14.91
C HIS A 572 -15.14 50.45 -14.91
N ASP A 573 -14.41 50.69 -13.82
CA ASP A 573 -13.45 51.79 -13.68
C ASP A 573 -12.23 51.33 -12.86
N PRO A 574 -11.19 50.77 -13.50
CA PRO A 574 -10.01 50.28 -12.79
C PRO A 574 -9.22 51.35 -12.02
N SER A 575 -9.50 52.64 -12.23
CA SER A 575 -8.91 53.72 -11.43
C SER A 575 -9.50 53.80 -10.01
N GLN A 576 -10.68 53.20 -9.80
CA GLN A 576 -11.32 53.07 -8.50
C GLN A 576 -10.94 51.74 -7.87
N PHE A 577 -10.03 51.81 -6.90
CA PHE A 577 -9.58 50.66 -6.14
C PHE A 577 -9.27 51.02 -4.69
N ILE A 578 -9.22 50.01 -3.83
CA ILE A 578 -8.77 50.14 -2.45
C ILE A 578 -7.88 48.94 -2.08
N ASP A 579 -6.86 49.20 -1.29
CA ASP A 579 -6.06 48.15 -0.65
C ASP A 579 -6.94 47.30 0.29
N PHE A 580 -6.79 45.97 0.20
CA PHE A 580 -7.59 45.01 0.98
C PHE A 580 -7.46 45.23 2.49
N LYS A 581 -6.25 45.45 3.01
CA LYS A 581 -6.01 45.72 4.44
C LYS A 581 -6.69 47.02 4.87
N THR A 582 -6.66 48.03 4.01
CA THR A 582 -7.37 49.30 4.25
C THR A 582 -8.88 49.09 4.28
N ALA A 583 -9.44 48.30 3.37
CA ALA A 583 -10.86 47.99 3.34
C ALA A 583 -11.31 47.19 4.57
N VAL A 584 -10.52 46.21 4.99
CA VAL A 584 -10.71 45.42 6.22
C VAL A 584 -10.70 46.33 7.45
N ASN A 585 -9.71 47.22 7.57
CA ASN A 585 -9.61 48.15 8.69
C ASN A 585 -10.84 49.07 8.77
N LYS A 586 -11.27 49.65 7.64
CA LYS A 586 -12.50 50.47 7.57
C LYS A 586 -13.73 49.68 8.00
N THR A 587 -13.84 48.43 7.57
CA THR A 587 -14.97 47.54 7.90
C THR A 587 -15.01 47.23 9.41
N LYS A 588 -13.84 47.02 10.03
CA LYS A 588 -13.72 46.86 11.49
C LYS A 588 -14.20 48.11 12.23
N TRP A 589 -13.77 49.30 11.82
CA TRP A 589 -14.19 50.57 12.45
C TRP A 589 -15.67 50.88 12.25
N ALA A 590 -16.30 50.28 11.24
CA ALA A 590 -17.75 50.29 11.05
C ALA A 590 -18.49 49.25 11.94
N SER A 591 -17.80 48.54 12.84
CA SER A 591 -18.35 47.50 13.72
C SER A 591 -19.00 46.33 12.96
N VAL A 592 -18.50 46.01 11.77
CA VAL A 592 -18.97 44.89 10.95
C VAL A 592 -18.04 43.69 11.12
N SER A 593 -18.62 42.51 11.44
CA SER A 593 -17.84 41.28 11.63
C SER A 593 -17.31 40.72 10.32
N LEU A 594 -16.03 40.36 10.32
CA LEU A 594 -15.35 39.65 9.21
C LEU A 594 -15.03 38.18 9.57
N THR A 595 -15.83 37.59 10.47
CA THR A 595 -15.83 36.15 10.76
C THR A 595 -17.11 35.52 10.21
N GLU A 596 -17.00 34.37 9.54
CA GLU A 596 -18.14 33.70 8.93
C GLU A 596 -17.99 32.17 8.90
N TYR A 597 -19.12 31.48 9.08
CA TYR A 597 -19.24 30.05 8.77
C TYR A 597 -19.74 29.87 7.34
N GLY A 598 -18.97 29.15 6.54
CA GLY A 598 -19.34 28.72 5.21
C GLY A 598 -20.01 27.36 5.24
N TRP A 599 -21.02 27.16 4.40
CA TRP A 599 -21.75 25.89 4.30
C TRP A 599 -21.92 25.47 2.84
N PHE A 600 -21.31 24.35 2.47
CA PHE A 600 -21.50 23.77 1.14
C PHE A 600 -22.80 22.97 1.09
N VAL A 601 -23.67 23.32 0.14
CA VAL A 601 -24.87 22.57 -0.21
C VAL A 601 -24.63 21.87 -1.55
N PRO A 602 -24.71 20.53 -1.61
CA PRO A 602 -24.50 19.81 -2.86
C PRO A 602 -25.66 20.08 -3.84
N PRO A 603 -25.41 20.06 -5.16
CA PRO A 603 -26.47 19.99 -6.14
C PRO A 603 -27.40 18.77 -5.91
N PRO A 604 -28.67 18.84 -6.34
CA PRO A 604 -29.63 17.75 -6.12
C PRO A 604 -29.21 16.48 -6.86
N ILE A 605 -29.35 15.34 -6.17
CA ILE A 605 -29.10 13.99 -6.67
C ILE A 605 -30.32 13.10 -6.34
N HIS A 606 -30.51 12.00 -7.06
CA HIS A 606 -31.65 11.11 -6.87
C HIS A 606 -31.28 9.65 -7.18
N TRP A 607 -31.87 8.72 -6.42
CA TRP A 607 -31.74 7.29 -6.60
C TRP A 607 -33.05 6.57 -6.27
N ASP A 608 -33.44 5.63 -7.12
CA ASP A 608 -34.57 4.72 -6.96
C ASP A 608 -34.00 3.33 -6.61
N GLU A 609 -34.09 2.94 -5.34
CA GLU A 609 -33.54 1.66 -4.84
C GLU A 609 -34.24 0.42 -5.43
N GLU A 610 -35.53 0.53 -5.76
CA GLU A 610 -36.27 -0.60 -6.33
C GLU A 610 -35.83 -0.88 -7.77
N LYS A 611 -35.49 0.17 -8.53
CA LYS A 611 -34.99 0.03 -9.91
C LYS A 611 -33.47 -0.05 -10.00
N GLY A 612 -32.76 0.42 -8.99
CA GLY A 612 -31.31 0.56 -9.04
C GLY A 612 -30.86 1.61 -10.06
N THR A 613 -31.60 2.71 -10.21
CA THR A 613 -31.32 3.74 -11.23
C THR A 613 -31.52 5.14 -10.68
N GLY A 614 -30.93 6.13 -11.36
CA GLY A 614 -31.02 7.53 -10.97
C GLY A 614 -29.82 8.34 -11.41
N SER A 615 -29.69 9.52 -10.79
CA SER A 615 -28.59 10.48 -10.91
C SER A 615 -27.76 10.46 -9.62
N PRO A 616 -26.88 9.47 -9.43
CA PRO A 616 -26.20 9.22 -8.17
C PRO A 616 -25.16 10.29 -7.78
N TYR A 617 -24.62 11.03 -8.75
CA TYR A 617 -23.56 12.02 -8.52
C TYR A 617 -23.81 13.30 -9.31
N PHE A 618 -23.38 14.44 -8.78
CA PHE A 618 -23.49 15.73 -9.45
C PHE A 618 -22.26 16.10 -10.31
N THR A 619 -21.14 15.38 -10.17
CA THR A 619 -19.93 15.59 -10.97
C THR A 619 -19.17 14.27 -11.17
N TRP A 620 -18.44 14.20 -12.28
CA TRP A 620 -17.73 13.02 -12.74
C TRP A 620 -16.33 13.35 -13.25
N VAL A 621 -15.37 12.48 -12.94
CA VAL A 621 -13.98 12.52 -13.42
C VAL A 621 -13.77 11.39 -14.40
N TYR A 622 -13.01 11.65 -15.45
CA TYR A 622 -12.63 10.65 -16.46
C TYR A 622 -11.12 10.47 -16.45
N GLY A 623 -10.65 9.25 -16.68
CA GLY A 623 -9.22 8.98 -16.73
C GLY A 623 -8.87 7.83 -17.65
N CYS A 624 -7.72 7.94 -18.31
CA CYS A 624 -7.10 6.87 -19.08
C CYS A 624 -5.66 6.69 -18.62
N GLN A 625 -5.26 5.45 -18.34
CA GLN A 625 -3.85 5.11 -18.07
C GLN A 625 -3.37 4.06 -19.06
N ILE A 626 -2.11 4.21 -19.49
CA ILE A 626 -1.39 3.29 -20.36
C ILE A 626 -0.14 2.82 -19.63
N ALA A 627 0.04 1.51 -19.53
CA ALA A 627 1.20 0.89 -18.90
C ALA A 627 2.07 0.19 -19.95
N GLU A 628 3.37 0.39 -19.86
CA GLU A 628 4.39 -0.35 -20.61
C GLU A 628 5.11 -1.30 -19.66
N THR A 629 5.20 -2.57 -20.01
CA THR A 629 5.77 -3.61 -19.14
C THR A 629 6.81 -4.46 -19.88
N ARG A 630 7.76 -5.02 -19.15
CA ARG A 630 8.61 -6.11 -19.64
C ARG A 630 8.50 -7.30 -18.69
N VAL A 631 8.25 -8.48 -19.22
CA VAL A 631 8.18 -9.73 -18.45
C VAL A 631 9.27 -10.69 -18.85
N ASN A 632 9.94 -11.28 -17.86
CA ASN A 632 10.85 -12.41 -18.07
C ASN A 632 10.04 -13.71 -18.10
N VAL A 633 9.96 -14.36 -19.27
CA VAL A 633 9.10 -15.54 -19.48
C VAL A 633 9.56 -16.77 -18.70
N SER A 634 10.83 -16.82 -18.30
CA SER A 634 11.41 -17.91 -17.52
C SER A 634 11.06 -17.83 -16.03
N THR A 635 10.73 -16.65 -15.53
CA THR A 635 10.54 -16.41 -14.08
C THR A 635 9.18 -15.80 -13.72
N GLY A 636 8.49 -15.20 -14.69
CA GLY A 636 7.25 -14.43 -14.47
C GLY A 636 7.49 -13.03 -13.90
N LYS A 637 8.75 -12.63 -13.71
CA LYS A 637 9.08 -11.30 -13.19
C LYS A 637 8.69 -10.23 -14.20
N THR A 638 7.83 -9.31 -13.77
CA THR A 638 7.33 -8.20 -14.57
C THR A 638 7.87 -6.89 -14.03
N ASP A 639 8.55 -6.13 -14.89
CA ASP A 639 9.00 -4.76 -14.64
C ASP A 639 8.02 -3.78 -15.30
N LEU A 640 7.64 -2.73 -14.58
CA LEU A 640 6.95 -1.58 -15.16
C LEU A 640 8.00 -0.65 -15.79
N LEU A 641 7.88 -0.39 -17.09
CA LEU A 641 8.82 0.42 -17.85
C LEU A 641 8.43 1.89 -17.88
N HIS A 642 7.13 2.18 -18.06
CA HIS A 642 6.59 3.54 -18.17
C HIS A 642 5.08 3.53 -17.91
N VAL A 643 4.54 4.67 -17.45
CA VAL A 643 3.09 4.91 -17.40
C VAL A 643 2.75 6.28 -17.95
N THR A 644 1.74 6.34 -18.81
CA THR A 644 1.11 7.59 -19.25
C THR A 644 -0.29 7.69 -18.65
N ALA A 645 -0.61 8.77 -17.95
CA ALA A 645 -1.87 8.95 -17.24
C ALA A 645 -2.50 10.30 -17.58
N ALA A 646 -3.66 10.26 -18.24
CA ALA A 646 -4.48 11.43 -18.52
C ALA A 646 -5.73 11.43 -17.65
N HIS A 647 -6.00 12.53 -16.94
CA HIS A 647 -7.17 12.66 -16.06
C HIS A 647 -7.84 14.01 -16.26
N ASP A 648 -9.17 14.00 -16.42
CA ASP A 648 -10.00 15.21 -16.38
C ASP A 648 -10.32 15.57 -14.92
N VAL A 649 -9.72 16.64 -14.45
CA VAL A 649 -9.85 17.10 -13.07
C VAL A 649 -10.50 18.48 -12.98
N GLY A 650 -11.23 18.90 -14.01
CA GLY A 650 -11.72 20.27 -14.07
C GLY A 650 -10.56 21.25 -14.11
N HIS A 651 -10.47 22.15 -13.15
CA HIS A 651 -9.32 23.05 -13.01
C HIS A 651 -8.26 22.53 -12.03
N VAL A 652 -6.98 22.51 -12.43
CA VAL A 652 -5.87 22.10 -11.57
C VAL A 652 -5.46 23.24 -10.63
N ILE A 653 -5.97 23.19 -9.39
CA ILE A 653 -5.65 24.19 -8.35
C ILE A 653 -4.16 24.15 -7.92
N ASN A 654 -3.59 22.96 -7.82
CA ASN A 654 -2.22 22.77 -7.35
C ASN A 654 -1.52 21.70 -8.21
N PRO A 655 -0.70 22.09 -9.20
CA PRO A 655 -0.01 21.15 -10.09
C PRO A 655 0.89 20.14 -9.35
N VAL A 656 1.60 20.57 -8.30
CA VAL A 656 2.47 19.68 -7.50
C VAL A 656 1.63 18.63 -6.77
N GLY A 657 0.52 19.07 -6.16
CA GLY A 657 -0.43 18.19 -5.48
C GLY A 657 -1.10 17.19 -6.43
N PHE A 658 -1.54 17.66 -7.60
CA PHE A 658 -2.14 16.85 -8.66
C PHE A 658 -1.16 15.75 -9.13
N ASN A 659 0.07 16.13 -9.51
CA ASN A 659 1.09 15.17 -9.92
C ASN A 659 1.40 14.15 -8.81
N GLY A 660 1.52 14.60 -7.56
CA GLY A 660 1.75 13.71 -6.42
C GLY A 660 0.61 12.70 -6.18
N GLN A 661 -0.65 13.13 -6.34
CA GLN A 661 -1.81 12.24 -6.20
C GLN A 661 -1.87 11.19 -7.31
N VAL A 662 -1.60 11.58 -8.55
CA VAL A 662 -1.55 10.67 -9.70
C VAL A 662 -0.41 9.66 -9.55
N SER A 663 0.81 10.11 -9.26
CA SER A 663 1.95 9.21 -9.02
C SER A 663 1.71 8.22 -7.87
N GLY A 664 1.17 8.72 -6.75
CA GLY A 664 0.83 7.86 -5.61
C GLY A 664 -0.29 6.87 -5.92
N GLY A 665 -1.26 7.26 -6.77
CA GLY A 665 -2.33 6.38 -7.21
C GLY A 665 -1.84 5.24 -8.10
N ILE A 666 -0.97 5.57 -9.07
CA ILE A 666 -0.32 4.59 -9.96
C ILE A 666 0.57 3.63 -9.16
N ALA A 667 1.35 4.12 -8.20
CA ALA A 667 2.17 3.27 -7.35
C ALA A 667 1.30 2.26 -6.56
N GLN A 668 0.22 2.72 -5.94
CA GLN A 668 -0.70 1.85 -5.20
C GLN A 668 -1.42 0.83 -6.12
N GLY A 669 -1.77 1.23 -7.34
CA GLY A 669 -2.38 0.33 -8.32
C GLY A 669 -1.38 -0.68 -8.91
N PHE A 670 -0.11 -0.32 -9.06
CA PHE A 670 0.96 -1.27 -9.42
C PHE A 670 1.15 -2.34 -8.33
N GLY A 671 1.10 -1.93 -7.06
CA GLY A 671 1.13 -2.86 -5.94
C GLY A 671 -0.02 -3.85 -6.00
N TYR A 672 -1.25 -3.36 -6.19
CA TYR A 672 -2.45 -4.19 -6.37
C TYR A 672 -2.36 -5.15 -7.56
N ALA A 673 -1.71 -4.71 -8.65
CA ALA A 673 -1.57 -5.50 -9.86
C ALA A 673 -0.59 -6.67 -9.72
N LEU A 674 0.56 -6.46 -9.07
CA LEU A 674 1.72 -7.37 -9.18
C LEU A 674 2.25 -7.90 -7.84
N LEU A 675 2.10 -7.18 -6.74
CA LEU A 675 2.88 -7.42 -5.51
C LEU A 675 2.04 -7.75 -4.28
N GLU A 676 0.94 -7.05 -4.08
CA GLU A 676 0.21 -6.97 -2.82
C GLU A 676 -0.75 -8.17 -2.65
N ASP A 677 -0.17 -9.33 -2.32
CA ASP A 677 -0.90 -10.55 -1.95
C ASP A 677 -1.05 -10.64 -0.41
N PHE A 678 -2.21 -10.21 0.09
CA PHE A 678 -2.55 -10.35 1.50
C PHE A 678 -2.98 -11.79 1.81
N ASN A 679 -2.02 -12.61 2.27
CA ASN A 679 -2.28 -14.00 2.52
C ASN A 679 -3.08 -14.19 3.82
N ILE A 680 -4.29 -14.72 3.66
CA ILE A 680 -5.15 -15.22 4.73
C ILE A 680 -5.51 -16.68 4.44
N GLU A 681 -5.41 -17.52 5.47
CA GLU A 681 -5.70 -18.96 5.40
C GLU A 681 -6.59 -19.36 6.57
N ASN A 682 -7.76 -19.94 6.27
CA ASN A 682 -8.74 -20.37 7.27
C ASN A 682 -9.08 -19.22 8.28
N GLY A 683 -9.23 -18.00 7.76
CA GLY A 683 -9.53 -16.80 8.55
C GLY A 683 -8.35 -16.24 9.35
N LYS A 684 -7.16 -16.86 9.27
CA LYS A 684 -5.94 -16.41 9.96
C LYS A 684 -5.01 -15.67 9.02
N VAL A 685 -4.66 -14.44 9.40
CA VAL A 685 -3.70 -13.59 8.68
C VAL A 685 -2.31 -14.24 8.72
N LYS A 686 -1.64 -14.32 7.56
CA LYS A 686 -0.27 -14.84 7.43
C LYS A 686 0.73 -13.77 7.00
N SER A 687 0.26 -12.73 6.32
CA SER A 687 1.08 -11.58 5.92
C SER A 687 0.98 -10.47 6.97
N GLU A 688 1.69 -10.60 8.09
CA GLU A 688 1.53 -9.72 9.27
C GLU A 688 2.40 -8.45 9.23
N ASN A 689 3.39 -8.36 8.32
CA ASN A 689 4.32 -7.23 8.25
C ASN A 689 4.92 -7.07 6.83
N PHE A 690 5.68 -6.00 6.56
CA PHE A 690 6.17 -5.63 5.23
C PHE A 690 7.26 -6.54 4.63
N ASP A 691 7.77 -7.49 5.42
CA ASP A 691 8.61 -8.59 4.94
C ASP A 691 7.80 -9.70 4.26
N THR A 692 6.51 -9.83 4.62
CA THR A 692 5.56 -10.82 4.09
C THR A 692 4.48 -10.21 3.19
N TYR A 693 4.09 -8.96 3.45
CA TYR A 693 3.22 -8.16 2.60
C TYR A 693 4.03 -7.14 1.80
N LEU A 694 4.05 -7.28 0.48
CA LEU A 694 5.03 -6.57 -0.35
C LEU A 694 4.44 -5.31 -0.99
N LEU A 695 4.80 -4.15 -0.46
CA LEU A 695 4.53 -2.87 -1.12
C LEU A 695 5.51 -2.58 -2.27
N PRO A 696 5.12 -1.76 -3.25
CA PRO A 696 6.05 -1.20 -4.23
C PRO A 696 7.16 -0.39 -3.55
N THR A 697 8.38 -0.52 -4.06
CA THR A 697 9.54 0.27 -3.64
C THR A 697 9.86 1.35 -4.68
N ILE A 698 10.74 2.29 -4.32
CA ILE A 698 11.19 3.35 -5.23
C ILE A 698 11.85 2.82 -6.51
N LYS A 699 12.32 1.56 -6.53
CA LYS A 699 12.91 0.94 -7.74
C LYS A 699 11.88 0.20 -8.60
N ASP A 700 10.64 0.08 -8.14
CA ASP A 700 9.58 -0.61 -8.87
C ASP A 700 8.75 0.36 -9.74
N ILE A 701 8.73 1.65 -9.39
CA ILE A 701 7.95 2.68 -10.08
C ILE A 701 8.89 3.50 -10.99
N PRO A 702 8.68 3.48 -12.32
CA PRO A 702 9.47 4.28 -13.27
C PRO A 702 8.97 5.73 -13.33
N GLU A 703 9.49 6.50 -14.29
CA GLU A 703 8.93 7.81 -14.63
C GLU A 703 7.48 7.69 -15.13
N ILE A 704 6.68 8.73 -14.88
CA ILE A 704 5.25 8.77 -15.20
C ILE A 704 4.97 10.05 -15.99
N THR A 705 4.39 9.92 -17.17
CA THR A 705 3.85 11.05 -17.93
C THR A 705 2.45 11.36 -17.42
N ILE A 706 2.27 12.53 -16.79
CA ILE A 706 0.99 12.94 -16.19
C ILE A 706 0.40 14.08 -17.02
N ILE A 707 -0.87 13.94 -17.39
CA ILE A 707 -1.61 14.91 -18.21
C ILE A 707 -2.89 15.30 -17.44
N GLY A 708 -2.96 16.55 -17.01
CA GLY A 708 -4.20 17.16 -16.52
C GLY A 708 -5.02 17.66 -17.71
N VAL A 709 -6.18 17.06 -17.94
CA VAL A 709 -7.18 17.56 -18.89
C VAL A 709 -8.06 18.55 -18.14
N GLU A 710 -8.14 19.79 -18.62
CA GLU A 710 -8.84 20.86 -17.91
C GLU A 710 -10.20 21.22 -18.52
N ASN A 711 -11.27 20.67 -17.94
CA ASN A 711 -12.65 20.96 -18.30
C ASN A 711 -13.43 21.51 -17.08
N PRO A 712 -13.37 22.84 -16.80
CA PRO A 712 -13.90 23.42 -15.58
C PRO A 712 -15.34 23.00 -15.25
N ASP A 713 -15.56 22.52 -14.02
CA ASP A 713 -16.84 22.01 -13.55
C ASP A 713 -17.64 23.07 -12.79
N GLN A 714 -18.93 23.22 -13.09
CA GLN A 714 -19.80 24.21 -12.46
C GLN A 714 -20.06 23.94 -10.97
N ALA A 715 -20.03 22.68 -10.55
CA ALA A 715 -20.20 22.29 -9.15
C ALA A 715 -18.90 22.40 -8.33
N GLY A 716 -17.76 22.61 -9.00
CA GLY A 716 -16.44 22.65 -8.40
C GLY A 716 -16.00 24.05 -7.98
N PRO A 717 -15.31 24.22 -6.84
CA PRO A 717 -14.72 25.50 -6.48
C PRO A 717 -13.66 25.89 -7.52
N LEU A 718 -13.79 27.09 -8.09
CA LEU A 718 -12.93 27.58 -9.17
C LEU A 718 -12.87 26.65 -10.39
N GLY A 719 -13.89 25.81 -10.60
CA GLY A 719 -13.92 24.85 -11.70
C GLY A 719 -13.24 23.50 -11.43
N ALA A 720 -12.71 23.27 -10.23
CA ALA A 720 -11.94 22.05 -9.91
C ALA A 720 -12.81 20.82 -9.65
N LYS A 721 -12.33 19.65 -10.03
CA LYS A 721 -12.81 18.32 -9.59
C LYS A 721 -11.78 17.68 -8.65
N GLY A 722 -12.11 16.53 -8.06
CA GLY A 722 -11.18 15.77 -7.22
C GLY A 722 -10.40 14.70 -8.00
N ILE A 723 -9.19 14.36 -7.55
CA ILE A 723 -8.33 13.34 -8.20
C ILE A 723 -7.87 12.22 -7.27
N GLY A 724 -8.26 12.28 -5.99
CA GLY A 724 -7.78 11.37 -4.95
C GLY A 724 -7.88 9.92 -5.37
N GLU A 725 -9.07 9.40 -5.62
CA GLU A 725 -9.27 7.98 -5.95
C GLU A 725 -9.16 7.61 -7.45
N PRO A 726 -9.64 8.44 -8.41
CA PRO A 726 -9.53 8.12 -9.84
C PRO A 726 -8.10 7.78 -10.30
N ALA A 727 -7.09 8.39 -9.66
CA ALA A 727 -5.69 8.10 -9.92
C ALA A 727 -5.27 6.63 -9.71
N THR A 728 -5.97 5.88 -8.85
CA THR A 728 -5.60 4.51 -8.46
C THR A 728 -6.30 3.43 -9.29
N GLU A 729 -7.49 3.72 -9.81
CA GLU A 729 -8.42 2.71 -10.34
C GLU A 729 -7.94 1.99 -11.60
N LEU A 730 -7.07 2.63 -12.38
CA LEU A 730 -6.75 2.25 -13.75
C LEU A 730 -5.47 1.42 -13.88
N ALA A 731 -4.48 1.64 -13.01
CA ALA A 731 -3.14 1.11 -13.21
C ALA A 731 -3.11 -0.42 -13.26
N ALA A 732 -3.87 -1.09 -12.39
CA ALA A 732 -3.89 -2.55 -12.35
C ALA A 732 -4.49 -3.18 -13.61
N ALA A 733 -5.56 -2.58 -14.16
CA ALA A 733 -6.16 -2.98 -15.42
C ALA A 733 -5.20 -2.77 -16.60
N ALA A 734 -4.56 -1.59 -16.68
CA ALA A 734 -3.61 -1.27 -17.74
C ALA A 734 -2.40 -2.22 -17.72
N ILE A 735 -1.87 -2.54 -16.53
CA ILE A 735 -0.78 -3.52 -16.35
C ILE A 735 -1.23 -4.92 -16.77
N ASN A 736 -2.44 -5.35 -16.38
CA ASN A 736 -2.98 -6.65 -16.80
C ASN A 736 -3.09 -6.76 -18.33
N ASN A 737 -3.59 -5.72 -18.98
CA ASN A 737 -3.73 -5.66 -20.43
C ASN A 737 -2.36 -5.66 -21.12
N ALA A 738 -1.37 -4.94 -20.56
CA ALA A 738 -0.01 -4.92 -21.08
C ALA A 738 0.65 -6.30 -20.99
N LEU A 739 0.52 -6.96 -19.84
CA LEU A 739 1.07 -8.29 -19.62
C LEU A 739 0.37 -9.35 -20.49
N SER A 740 -0.95 -9.24 -20.63
CA SER A 740 -1.74 -10.12 -21.49
C SER A 740 -1.30 -10.03 -22.95
N PHE A 741 -1.05 -8.81 -23.44
CA PHE A 741 -0.49 -8.60 -24.78
C PHE A 741 0.95 -9.16 -24.90
N ALA A 742 1.80 -8.95 -23.89
CA ALA A 742 3.19 -9.44 -23.90
C ALA A 742 3.28 -10.97 -24.00
N LEU A 743 2.41 -11.67 -23.26
CA LEU A 743 2.43 -13.13 -23.13
C LEU A 743 1.42 -13.84 -24.02
N GLN A 744 0.56 -13.12 -24.73
CA GLN A 744 -0.58 -13.67 -25.47
C GLN A 744 -1.43 -14.61 -24.61
N THR A 745 -1.59 -14.24 -23.33
CA THR A 745 -2.29 -15.03 -22.32
C THR A 745 -3.19 -14.11 -21.51
N ARG A 746 -4.47 -14.43 -21.37
CA ARG A 746 -5.39 -13.63 -20.56
C ARG A 746 -5.31 -14.03 -19.09
N PHE A 747 -5.20 -13.03 -18.23
CA PHE A 747 -5.24 -13.23 -16.79
C PHE A 747 -6.53 -12.66 -16.22
N ASN A 748 -7.23 -13.51 -15.47
CA ASN A 748 -8.50 -13.19 -14.86
C ASN A 748 -8.43 -13.15 -13.32
N LYS A 749 -7.23 -13.11 -12.75
CA LYS A 749 -7.00 -13.03 -11.31
C LYS A 749 -5.87 -12.09 -10.95
N LEU A 750 -6.12 -11.17 -10.01
CA LEU A 750 -5.08 -10.35 -9.37
C LEU A 750 -4.78 -10.78 -7.93
N PRO A 751 -3.54 -10.58 -7.43
CA PRO A 751 -2.38 -10.01 -8.14
C PRO A 751 -1.66 -11.01 -9.05
N LEU A 752 -1.04 -10.50 -10.12
CA LEU A 752 -0.19 -11.22 -11.08
C LEU A 752 1.23 -11.39 -10.52
N THR A 753 1.34 -12.09 -9.39
CA THR A 753 2.66 -12.42 -8.82
C THR A 753 3.47 -13.29 -9.78
N LEU A 754 4.76 -13.47 -9.47
CA LEU A 754 5.63 -14.37 -10.23
C LEU A 754 5.01 -15.76 -10.43
N GLU A 755 4.40 -16.29 -9.37
CA GLU A 755 3.72 -17.58 -9.37
C GLU A 755 2.45 -17.54 -10.24
N GLN A 756 1.62 -16.50 -10.13
CA GLN A 756 0.41 -16.35 -10.94
C GLN A 756 0.74 -16.30 -12.44
N VAL A 757 1.82 -15.60 -12.82
CA VAL A 757 2.24 -15.45 -14.22
C VAL A 757 2.75 -16.77 -14.81
N ILE A 758 3.50 -17.56 -14.04
CA ILE A 758 4.08 -18.84 -14.52
C ILE A 758 3.12 -20.02 -14.39
N LEU A 759 2.34 -20.09 -13.30
CA LEU A 759 1.52 -21.25 -12.95
C LEU A 759 0.02 -21.04 -13.21
N GLY A 760 -0.43 -19.80 -13.37
CA GLY A 760 -1.86 -19.44 -13.41
C GLY A 760 -2.53 -19.38 -12.03
N TYR A 761 -1.78 -19.56 -10.94
CA TYR A 761 -2.29 -19.43 -9.57
C TYR A 761 -1.18 -19.00 -8.59
N ASN A 762 -1.57 -18.27 -7.53
CA ASN A 762 -0.68 -17.90 -6.44
C ASN A 762 -0.40 -19.10 -5.52
N LEU A 763 0.89 -19.36 -5.23
CA LEU A 763 1.26 -20.36 -4.24
C LEU A 763 1.12 -19.77 -2.82
N LYS A 764 0.24 -20.38 -2.03
CA LYS A 764 0.08 -20.06 -0.61
C LYS A 764 0.97 -20.95 0.25
N LYS A 765 1.68 -20.33 1.20
CA LYS A 765 2.56 -21.06 2.11
C LYS A 765 1.69 -21.76 3.15
N PRO A 766 1.66 -23.10 3.18
CA PRO A 766 0.82 -23.82 4.14
C PRO A 766 1.22 -23.46 5.57
N ALA A 767 0.24 -23.52 6.49
CA ALA A 767 0.48 -23.46 7.92
C ALA A 767 1.67 -24.35 8.30
N ARG A 768 2.69 -23.80 8.96
CA ARG A 768 3.87 -24.58 9.34
C ARG A 768 3.43 -25.66 10.33
N GLN A 769 3.97 -26.87 10.21
CA GLN A 769 3.74 -27.93 11.21
C GLN A 769 4.17 -27.50 12.62
N SER A 770 5.17 -26.62 12.72
CA SER A 770 5.55 -25.96 13.97
C SER A 770 4.49 -25.01 14.51
N GLU A 771 3.76 -24.27 13.65
CA GLU A 771 2.63 -23.40 14.05
C GLU A 771 1.44 -24.22 14.58
N LEU A 772 1.32 -25.48 14.17
CA LEU A 772 0.32 -26.43 14.64
C LEU A 772 0.73 -27.18 15.93
N MET A 773 2.00 -27.10 16.33
CA MET A 773 2.58 -27.79 17.49
C MET A 773 3.11 -26.86 18.59
N VAL A 774 2.93 -25.52 18.48
CA VAL A 774 3.31 -24.59 19.55
C VAL A 774 2.33 -24.75 20.71
N GLU A 775 2.85 -25.10 21.89
CA GLU A 775 2.11 -24.98 23.15
C GLU A 775 1.70 -23.51 23.35
N THR A 776 0.39 -23.24 23.40
CA THR A 776 -0.22 -21.90 23.50
C THR A 776 0.31 -21.06 24.65
N SER A 777 0.91 -21.67 25.68
CA SER A 777 1.40 -21.04 26.90
C SER A 777 2.59 -20.08 26.71
N ASN A 778 3.29 -20.10 25.57
CA ASN A 778 4.48 -19.26 25.32
C ASN A 778 4.37 -18.31 24.11
N LYS A 779 3.18 -18.15 23.52
CA LYS A 779 2.97 -17.27 22.36
C LYS A 779 2.78 -15.82 22.82
N LYS A 780 3.63 -14.90 22.33
CA LYS A 780 3.41 -13.46 22.51
C LYS A 780 2.14 -13.01 21.77
N GLN A 781 1.30 -12.25 22.46
CA GLN A 781 0.21 -11.47 21.89
C GLN A 781 0.73 -10.24 21.17
N VAL A 782 1.84 -9.66 21.65
CA VAL A 782 2.48 -8.49 21.04
C VAL A 782 3.94 -8.77 20.70
N LEU A 783 4.27 -8.79 19.40
CA LEU A 783 5.64 -9.01 18.91
C LEU A 783 6.55 -7.80 19.18
N ARG A 784 7.32 -7.90 20.27
CA ARG A 784 8.25 -6.88 20.77
C ARG A 784 9.61 -7.47 21.12
N LEU A 785 10.67 -6.67 21.09
CA LEU A 785 11.92 -7.04 21.76
C LEU A 785 11.68 -7.03 23.27
N THR A 786 12.21 -8.02 23.97
CA THR A 786 12.20 -8.07 25.43
C THR A 786 13.57 -7.60 25.93
N ASP A 787 13.60 -6.56 26.77
CA ASP A 787 14.77 -6.04 27.49
C ASP A 787 16.13 -6.17 26.75
N VAL A 788 16.47 -5.16 25.95
CA VAL A 788 17.70 -5.18 25.13
C VAL A 788 18.76 -4.27 25.73
N SER A 789 19.95 -4.83 25.99
CA SER A 789 21.15 -4.07 26.32
C SER A 789 22.18 -4.17 25.19
N VAL A 790 22.88 -3.08 24.90
CA VAL A 790 23.92 -3.05 23.86
C VAL A 790 25.22 -2.50 24.43
N THR A 791 26.27 -3.33 24.43
CA THR A 791 27.63 -2.97 24.82
C THR A 791 28.48 -2.69 23.57
N ARG A 792 29.31 -1.64 23.61
CA ARG A 792 30.17 -1.22 22.49
C ARG A 792 31.65 -1.32 22.89
N PRO A 793 32.35 -2.41 22.51
CA PRO A 793 33.78 -2.56 22.79
C PRO A 793 34.60 -1.55 22.00
N LYS A 794 35.75 -1.15 22.55
CA LYS A 794 36.71 -0.24 21.91
C LYS A 794 37.77 -0.98 21.09
N THR A 795 38.00 -2.25 21.40
CA THR A 795 39.01 -3.09 20.74
C THR A 795 38.45 -4.47 20.43
N LEU A 796 39.03 -5.16 19.45
CA LEU A 796 38.73 -6.58 19.19
C LEU A 796 38.94 -7.46 20.42
N SER A 797 39.99 -7.24 21.21
CA SER A 797 40.23 -8.02 22.44
C SER A 797 39.06 -7.91 23.41
N GLU A 798 38.60 -6.68 23.67
CA GLU A 798 37.45 -6.44 24.55
C GLU A 798 36.17 -7.09 24.00
N ALA A 799 35.97 -7.06 22.69
CA ALA A 799 34.84 -7.73 22.05
C ALA A 799 34.85 -9.25 22.27
N LEU A 800 36.02 -9.88 22.17
CA LEU A 800 36.21 -11.32 22.40
C LEU A 800 36.04 -11.68 23.88
N ASP A 801 36.52 -10.84 24.80
CA ASP A 801 36.33 -11.02 26.23
C ASP A 801 34.85 -10.95 26.64
N LEU A 802 34.09 -10.03 26.03
CA LEU A 802 32.66 -9.92 26.21
C LEU A 802 31.91 -11.11 25.58
N LEU A 803 32.33 -11.55 24.40
CA LEU A 803 31.70 -12.67 23.68
C LEU A 803 31.92 -14.02 24.37
N ALA A 804 32.98 -14.15 25.17
CA ALA A 804 33.23 -15.34 25.98
C ALA A 804 32.27 -15.48 27.18
N GLN A 805 31.46 -14.46 27.47
CA GLN A 805 30.41 -14.51 28.49
C GLN A 805 29.17 -15.23 27.96
N ASP A 806 28.45 -15.94 28.84
CA ASP A 806 27.20 -16.60 28.48
C ASP A 806 26.12 -15.58 28.09
N ASP A 807 25.23 -15.98 27.18
CA ASP A 807 24.02 -15.23 26.77
C ASP A 807 24.26 -13.88 26.07
N VAL A 808 25.39 -13.75 25.35
CA VAL A 808 25.73 -12.56 24.57
C VAL A 808 25.73 -12.84 23.07
N SER A 809 25.14 -11.92 22.28
CA SER A 809 25.10 -12.00 20.82
C SER A 809 25.77 -10.80 20.15
N VAL A 810 26.50 -11.04 19.06
CA VAL A 810 27.15 -9.96 18.31
C VAL A 810 26.14 -9.30 17.35
N ILE A 811 26.21 -7.98 17.22
CA ILE A 811 25.48 -7.21 16.22
C ILE A 811 26.43 -6.38 15.35
N ALA A 812 26.39 -6.64 14.05
CA ALA A 812 27.11 -5.92 13.00
C ALA A 812 26.21 -5.82 11.77
N GLY A 813 25.19 -4.97 11.88
CA GLY A 813 23.96 -5.08 11.10
C GLY A 813 22.80 -5.34 12.06
N GLY A 814 21.94 -6.31 11.77
CA GLY A 814 20.89 -6.72 12.73
C GLY A 814 19.63 -7.36 12.15
N THR A 815 19.56 -7.58 10.83
CA THR A 815 18.29 -7.98 10.19
C THR A 815 17.74 -9.32 10.71
N ASP A 816 18.56 -10.35 10.92
CA ASP A 816 18.06 -11.62 11.50
C ASP A 816 18.08 -11.63 13.04
N VAL A 817 19.13 -11.08 13.66
CA VAL A 817 19.31 -11.10 15.13
C VAL A 817 18.14 -10.39 15.82
N ILE A 818 17.75 -9.22 15.31
CA ILE A 818 16.63 -8.45 15.88
C ILE A 818 15.30 -9.14 15.63
N VAL A 819 15.10 -9.75 14.46
CA VAL A 819 13.87 -10.49 14.15
C VAL A 819 13.72 -11.71 15.05
N GLN A 820 14.78 -12.48 15.25
CA GLN A 820 14.79 -13.62 16.18
C GLN A 820 14.52 -13.18 17.62
N GLY A 821 15.11 -12.05 18.03
CA GLY A 821 14.88 -11.44 19.34
C GLY A 821 13.41 -11.11 19.62
N ARG A 822 12.70 -10.57 18.63
CA ARG A 822 11.27 -10.21 18.78
C ARG A 822 10.39 -11.42 19.10
N LEU A 823 10.77 -12.60 18.64
CA LEU A 823 10.05 -13.86 18.87
C LEU A 823 10.28 -14.46 20.27
N GLN A 824 11.31 -14.01 20.98
CA GLN A 824 11.72 -14.59 22.26
C GLN A 824 11.29 -13.72 23.45
N THR A 825 10.88 -14.34 24.54
CA THR A 825 10.47 -13.66 25.78
C THR A 825 11.64 -13.36 26.73
N LYS A 826 12.89 -13.63 26.33
CA LYS A 826 14.08 -13.43 27.15
C LYS A 826 14.74 -12.09 26.86
N PRO A 827 15.38 -11.44 27.85
CA PRO A 827 16.28 -10.31 27.62
C PRO A 827 17.38 -10.66 26.61
N MET A 828 17.88 -9.64 25.91
CA MET A 828 19.00 -9.80 24.97
C MET A 828 20.18 -8.91 25.35
N HIS A 829 21.36 -9.52 25.43
CA HIS A 829 22.63 -8.80 25.59
C HIS A 829 23.39 -8.80 24.26
N LEU A 830 23.62 -7.61 23.70
CA LEU A 830 24.22 -7.43 22.38
C LEU A 830 25.59 -6.76 22.46
N ILE A 831 26.55 -7.20 21.64
CA ILE A 831 27.85 -6.54 21.42
C ILE A 831 27.85 -5.89 20.04
N ASP A 832 27.88 -4.57 19.96
CA ASP A 832 27.96 -3.82 18.70
C ASP A 832 29.42 -3.63 18.26
N ILE A 833 29.85 -4.48 17.32
CA ILE A 833 31.22 -4.47 16.78
C ILE A 833 31.38 -3.54 15.57
N SER A 834 30.33 -2.80 15.16
CA SER A 834 30.34 -2.05 13.90
C SER A 834 31.29 -0.84 13.89
N ARG A 835 32.00 -0.59 15.00
CA ARG A 835 32.94 0.54 15.17
C ARG A 835 34.40 0.10 15.30
N LEU A 836 34.68 -1.21 15.34
CA LEU A 836 36.04 -1.73 15.40
C LEU A 836 36.70 -1.55 14.03
N SER A 837 37.65 -0.61 13.93
CA SER A 837 38.21 -0.19 12.65
C SER A 837 38.90 -1.35 11.93
N GLU A 838 39.58 -2.22 12.67
CA GLU A 838 40.24 -3.44 12.21
C GLU A 838 39.28 -4.43 11.53
N LEU A 839 37.98 -4.39 11.83
CA LEU A 839 36.97 -5.25 11.21
C LEU A 839 36.28 -4.60 9.99
N THR A 840 36.63 -3.36 9.62
CA THR A 840 35.93 -2.60 8.57
C THR A 840 36.80 -2.24 7.36
N GLN A 841 38.04 -2.73 7.33
CA GLN A 841 39.03 -2.46 6.30
C GLN A 841 39.00 -3.52 5.18
N ILE A 842 39.36 -3.09 3.97
CA ILE A 842 39.66 -3.97 2.84
C ILE A 842 41.15 -3.78 2.54
N VAL A 843 41.94 -4.85 2.64
CA VAL A 843 43.40 -4.80 2.51
C VAL A 843 43.86 -5.88 1.53
N GLU A 844 44.73 -5.51 0.61
CA GLU A 844 45.40 -6.49 -0.26
C GLU A 844 46.65 -7.02 0.44
N ASN A 845 46.80 -8.35 0.48
CA ASN A 845 47.91 -9.02 1.11
C ASN A 845 48.31 -10.27 0.30
N ASN A 846 49.57 -10.35 -0.15
CA ASN A 846 50.11 -11.48 -0.91
C ASN A 846 49.23 -11.91 -2.11
N GLY A 847 48.65 -10.94 -2.83
CA GLY A 847 47.76 -11.18 -3.97
C GLY A 847 46.34 -11.61 -3.61
N CYS A 848 46.04 -11.85 -2.34
CA CYS A 848 44.69 -12.08 -1.81
C CYS A 848 44.06 -10.76 -1.34
N LEU A 849 42.73 -10.69 -1.33
CA LEU A 849 42.00 -9.56 -0.78
C LEU A 849 41.37 -9.94 0.56
N GLU A 850 41.84 -9.34 1.65
CA GLU A 850 41.27 -9.50 2.99
C GLU A 850 40.20 -8.43 3.22
N ILE A 851 38.97 -8.86 3.50
CA ILE A 851 37.81 -8.01 3.79
C ILE A 851 37.43 -8.22 5.25
N GLY A 852 37.51 -7.17 6.08
CA GLY A 852 37.07 -7.23 7.47
C GLY A 852 35.58 -7.57 7.58
N ALA A 853 35.21 -8.37 8.57
CA ALA A 853 33.86 -8.93 8.71
C ALA A 853 32.76 -7.87 8.93
N ALA A 854 33.07 -6.74 9.56
CA ALA A 854 32.16 -5.61 9.74
C ALA A 854 32.13 -4.65 8.53
N THR A 855 32.80 -4.98 7.42
CA THR A 855 32.74 -4.20 6.19
C THR A 855 31.33 -4.23 5.61
N THR A 856 30.78 -3.04 5.39
CA THR A 856 29.42 -2.84 4.88
C THR A 856 29.32 -3.14 3.37
N PHE A 857 28.16 -3.57 2.89
CA PHE A 857 27.95 -3.82 1.46
C PHE A 857 28.20 -2.62 0.56
N ASN A 858 27.89 -1.39 0.98
CA ASN A 858 28.20 -0.20 0.16
C ASN A 858 29.71 -0.01 -0.03
N ARG A 859 30.51 -0.18 1.03
CA ARG A 859 31.98 -0.17 0.92
C ARG A 859 32.49 -1.22 -0.07
N ILE A 860 31.90 -2.42 -0.07
CA ILE A 860 32.26 -3.50 -1.02
C ILE A 860 31.90 -3.10 -2.46
N VAL A 861 30.70 -2.53 -2.67
CA VAL A 861 30.21 -2.09 -3.98
C VAL A 861 31.07 -0.95 -4.55
N GLU A 862 31.55 -0.05 -3.70
CA GLU A 862 32.35 1.11 -4.10
C GLU A 862 33.84 0.80 -4.27
N HIS A 863 34.35 -0.26 -3.66
CA HIS A 863 35.78 -0.58 -3.65
C HIS A 863 36.29 -1.00 -5.04
N GLU A 864 37.30 -0.30 -5.54
CA GLU A 864 37.84 -0.48 -6.90
C GLU A 864 38.33 -1.90 -7.16
N ILE A 865 39.17 -2.45 -6.26
CA ILE A 865 39.71 -3.82 -6.41
C ILE A 865 38.59 -4.87 -6.42
N VAL A 866 37.52 -4.68 -5.64
CA VAL A 866 36.40 -5.63 -5.63
C VAL A 866 35.65 -5.56 -6.96
N ARG A 867 35.38 -4.35 -7.46
CA ARG A 867 34.68 -4.16 -8.74
C ARG A 867 35.44 -4.74 -9.92
N THR A 868 36.77 -4.67 -9.91
CA THR A 868 37.60 -5.13 -11.03
C THR A 868 37.94 -6.61 -10.95
N ARG A 869 38.33 -7.12 -9.78
CA ARG A 869 38.79 -8.52 -9.60
C ARG A 869 37.69 -9.48 -9.14
N TYR A 870 36.67 -8.99 -8.45
CA TYR A 870 35.57 -9.81 -7.90
C TYR A 870 34.18 -9.21 -8.24
N PRO A 871 33.89 -8.92 -9.52
CA PRO A 871 32.70 -8.18 -9.93
C PRO A 871 31.38 -8.83 -9.49
N LEU A 872 31.32 -10.17 -9.38
CA LEU A 872 30.11 -10.87 -8.92
C LEU A 872 29.75 -10.53 -7.47
N LEU A 873 30.75 -10.34 -6.60
CA LEU A 873 30.51 -9.95 -5.21
C LEU A 873 29.98 -8.52 -5.13
N ALA A 874 30.58 -7.59 -5.88
CA ALA A 874 30.09 -6.21 -5.97
C ALA A 874 28.65 -6.17 -6.53
N GLN A 875 28.38 -6.94 -7.59
CA GLN A 875 27.05 -7.01 -8.20
C GLN A 875 26.00 -7.54 -7.22
N ALA A 876 26.26 -8.66 -6.55
CA ALA A 876 25.32 -9.23 -5.58
C ALA A 876 25.08 -8.28 -4.40
N CYS A 877 26.13 -7.71 -3.81
CA CYS A 877 26.01 -6.72 -2.73
C CYS A 877 25.19 -5.49 -3.15
N LYS A 878 25.29 -5.04 -4.41
CA LYS A 878 24.51 -3.90 -4.93
C LYS A 878 23.01 -4.19 -5.03
N THR A 879 22.61 -5.46 -5.14
CA THR A 879 21.19 -5.85 -5.18
C THR A 879 20.51 -5.77 -3.81
N VAL A 880 21.28 -5.83 -2.72
CA VAL A 880 20.73 -5.85 -1.36
C VAL A 880 20.17 -4.48 -0.97
N GLY A 881 18.86 -4.38 -0.77
CA GLY A 881 18.20 -3.22 -0.15
C GLY A 881 18.49 -1.84 -0.78
N SER A 882 18.27 -0.79 0.02
CA SER A 882 18.66 0.59 -0.31
C SER A 882 20.08 0.91 0.16
N ASN A 883 20.60 2.10 -0.17
CA ASN A 883 21.89 2.57 0.35
C ASN A 883 21.93 2.56 1.89
N GLN A 884 20.83 2.93 2.55
CA GLN A 884 20.72 2.92 4.02
C GLN A 884 20.88 1.51 4.59
N ILE A 885 20.22 0.52 3.97
CA ILE A 885 20.36 -0.89 4.38
C ILE A 885 21.79 -1.38 4.12
N ARG A 886 22.38 -1.09 2.96
CA ARG A 886 23.77 -1.51 2.64
C ARG A 886 24.83 -0.83 3.50
N ASN A 887 24.55 0.34 4.06
CA ASN A 887 25.41 1.02 5.03
C ASN A 887 25.37 0.36 6.43
N ARG A 888 24.44 -0.57 6.67
CA ARG A 888 24.34 -1.35 7.91
C ARG A 888 24.61 -2.84 7.70
N ALA A 889 24.25 -3.40 6.55
CA ALA A 889 24.48 -4.80 6.20
C ALA A 889 25.98 -5.05 6.00
N THR A 890 26.52 -6.03 6.73
CA THR A 890 27.94 -6.39 6.68
C THR A 890 28.14 -7.76 6.05
N ILE A 891 29.30 -7.98 5.43
CA ILE A 891 29.65 -9.27 4.84
C ILE A 891 29.74 -10.38 5.88
N GLY A 892 30.38 -10.12 7.02
CA GLY A 892 30.51 -11.09 8.11
C GLY A 892 29.16 -11.43 8.74
N GLY A 893 28.30 -10.44 8.97
CA GLY A 893 26.94 -10.68 9.46
C GLY A 893 26.13 -11.56 8.52
N ASN A 894 26.23 -11.33 7.20
CA ASN A 894 25.54 -12.17 6.21
C ASN A 894 26.07 -13.62 6.19
N MET A 895 27.38 -13.82 6.34
CA MET A 895 27.99 -15.14 6.33
C MET A 895 27.77 -15.93 7.62
N VAL A 896 27.92 -15.28 8.79
CA VAL A 896 27.70 -15.91 10.11
C VAL A 896 26.26 -16.35 10.30
N ASN A 897 25.30 -15.56 9.81
CA ASN A 897 23.89 -15.95 9.87
C ASN A 897 23.56 -17.17 9.00
N ALA A 898 24.37 -17.46 7.97
CA ALA A 898 24.18 -18.60 7.06
C ALA A 898 22.75 -18.74 6.52
N ALA A 899 22.06 -17.61 6.30
CA ALA A 899 20.74 -17.62 5.70
C ALA A 899 20.84 -18.19 4.28
N PRO A 900 19.97 -19.14 3.86
CA PRO A 900 20.02 -19.70 2.51
C PRO A 900 19.92 -18.66 1.39
N CYS A 901 19.32 -17.51 1.68
CA CYS A 901 19.15 -16.37 0.78
C CYS A 901 20.22 -15.27 0.95
N GLY A 902 21.36 -15.54 1.61
CA GLY A 902 22.41 -14.54 1.78
C GLY A 902 23.10 -14.20 0.47
N ASP A 903 22.89 -12.98 -0.05
CA ASP A 903 23.34 -12.60 -1.41
C ASP A 903 24.86 -12.58 -1.60
N SER A 904 25.63 -12.32 -0.53
CA SER A 904 27.10 -12.31 -0.62
C SER A 904 27.71 -13.72 -0.62
N LEU A 905 26.94 -14.74 -0.22
CA LEU A 905 27.42 -16.12 -0.09
C LEU A 905 27.74 -16.77 -1.44
N PRO A 906 26.84 -16.77 -2.45
CA PRO A 906 27.16 -17.43 -3.73
C PRO A 906 28.41 -16.88 -4.42
N PRO A 907 28.62 -15.54 -4.55
CA PRO A 907 29.85 -15.00 -5.11
C PRO A 907 31.08 -15.25 -4.24
N ALA A 908 30.98 -15.26 -2.91
CA ALA A 908 32.14 -15.59 -2.08
C ALA A 908 32.56 -17.06 -2.26
N ILE A 909 31.59 -17.98 -2.33
CA ILE A 909 31.85 -19.41 -2.57
C ILE A 909 32.44 -19.64 -3.97
N ILE A 910 31.97 -18.93 -5.01
CA ILE A 910 32.46 -19.16 -6.37
C ILE A 910 33.95 -18.79 -6.54
N TYR A 911 34.40 -17.80 -5.77
CA TYR A 911 35.80 -17.37 -5.68
C TYR A 911 36.63 -18.18 -4.67
N ASP A 912 36.10 -19.27 -4.08
CA ASP A 912 36.75 -20.05 -3.02
C ASP A 912 37.20 -19.20 -1.81
N ALA A 913 36.33 -18.32 -1.33
CA ALA A 913 36.63 -17.51 -0.15
C ALA A 913 36.98 -18.37 1.07
N GLU A 914 37.99 -17.97 1.83
CA GLU A 914 38.25 -18.44 3.19
C GLU A 914 37.72 -17.42 4.21
N ILE A 915 37.52 -17.87 5.44
CA ILE A 915 37.18 -17.01 6.56
C ILE A 915 38.19 -17.17 7.69
N GLU A 916 38.33 -16.13 8.50
CA GLU A 916 39.11 -16.14 9.74
C GLU A 916 38.16 -16.01 10.94
N LEU A 917 38.26 -16.95 11.86
CA LEU A 917 37.54 -16.98 13.13
C LEU A 917 38.56 -16.79 14.27
N GLN A 918 38.25 -15.91 15.19
CA GLN A 918 39.09 -15.61 16.34
C GLN A 918 38.29 -15.75 17.63
N SER A 919 38.83 -16.47 18.60
CA SER A 919 38.42 -16.42 20.01
C SER A 919 39.49 -15.70 20.83
N ARG A 920 39.31 -15.57 22.15
CA ARG A 920 40.30 -14.96 23.04
C ARG A 920 41.68 -15.63 22.92
N ASP A 921 41.70 -16.95 22.80
CA ASP A 921 42.92 -17.76 22.96
C ASP A 921 43.39 -18.41 21.64
N SER A 922 42.63 -18.28 20.53
CA SER A 922 42.96 -18.94 19.27
C SER A 922 42.44 -18.20 18.03
N THR A 923 43.15 -18.38 16.92
CA THR A 923 42.71 -17.96 15.59
C THR A 923 42.76 -19.17 14.66
N ARG A 924 41.72 -19.36 13.83
CA ARG A 924 41.70 -20.40 12.80
C ARG A 924 41.09 -19.90 11.50
N ARG A 925 41.58 -20.46 10.39
CA ARG A 925 41.06 -20.21 9.05
C ARG A 925 40.42 -21.46 8.49
N MET A 926 39.41 -21.30 7.64
CA MET A 926 38.79 -22.40 6.92
C MET A 926 38.05 -21.92 5.67
N PRO A 927 37.82 -22.81 4.68
CA PRO A 927 36.98 -22.49 3.54
C PRO A 927 35.55 -22.10 3.94
N LEU A 928 34.98 -21.09 3.29
CA LEU A 928 33.61 -20.64 3.55
C LEU A 928 32.58 -21.76 3.30
N CYS A 929 32.80 -22.59 2.28
CA CYS A 929 31.89 -23.71 1.96
C CYS A 929 31.82 -24.78 3.06
N GLU A 930 32.91 -24.96 3.81
CA GLU A 930 32.99 -25.87 4.96
C GLU A 930 32.40 -25.22 6.22
N PHE A 931 32.58 -23.91 6.38
CA PHE A 931 32.01 -23.15 7.50
C PHE A 931 30.48 -23.24 7.53
N LEU A 932 29.83 -23.21 6.37
CA LEU A 932 28.38 -23.33 6.22
C LEU A 932 27.95 -24.79 6.34
N GLN A 933 27.28 -25.17 7.43
CA GLN A 933 26.84 -26.56 7.62
C GLN A 933 25.44 -26.78 7.03
N ALA A 934 24.51 -25.86 7.31
CA ALA A 934 23.15 -25.84 6.79
C ALA A 934 22.59 -24.41 6.90
N GLY A 935 21.35 -24.19 6.47
CA GLY A 935 20.67 -22.92 6.66
C GLY A 935 20.61 -22.55 8.13
N TYR A 936 21.08 -21.35 8.47
CA TYR A 936 21.21 -20.83 9.83
C TYR A 936 22.14 -21.63 10.76
N LYS A 937 23.03 -22.47 10.21
CA LYS A 937 23.96 -23.27 10.98
C LYS A 937 25.38 -23.20 10.42
N THR A 938 26.32 -22.81 11.28
CA THR A 938 27.74 -22.66 10.94
C THR A 938 28.65 -23.46 11.87
N GLN A 939 29.93 -23.58 11.52
CA GLN A 939 30.98 -24.13 12.38
C GLN A 939 31.51 -23.14 13.44
N ARG A 940 30.87 -21.97 13.60
CA ARG A 940 31.29 -20.96 14.59
C ARG A 940 31.07 -21.48 16.01
N ARG A 941 32.07 -21.39 16.87
CA ARG A 941 31.92 -21.64 18.32
C ARG A 941 31.30 -20.41 19.01
N PRO A 942 30.62 -20.57 20.16
CA PRO A 942 29.96 -19.45 20.84
C PRO A 942 30.89 -18.25 21.10
N ASP A 943 32.14 -18.52 21.50
CA ASP A 943 33.20 -17.57 21.85
C ASP A 943 34.01 -17.04 20.65
N GLU A 944 33.69 -17.47 19.42
CA GLU A 944 34.40 -17.07 18.21
C GLU A 944 33.71 -15.91 17.49
N LEU A 945 34.51 -14.94 17.05
CA LEU A 945 34.09 -13.89 16.13
C LEU A 945 34.71 -14.11 14.74
N MET A 946 33.92 -13.95 13.68
CA MET A 946 34.46 -13.84 12.33
C MET A 946 35.13 -12.48 12.18
N THR A 947 36.43 -12.47 11.92
CA THR A 947 37.22 -11.23 11.80
C THR A 947 37.41 -10.82 10.35
N LYS A 948 37.59 -11.79 9.44
CA LYS A 948 37.90 -11.56 8.02
C LYS A 948 37.24 -12.56 7.07
N VAL A 949 37.02 -12.10 5.85
CA VAL A 949 36.73 -12.88 4.65
C VAL A 949 37.89 -12.68 3.68
N ILE A 950 38.51 -13.75 3.22
CA ILE A 950 39.75 -13.73 2.44
C ILE A 950 39.42 -14.27 1.04
N LEU A 951 39.54 -13.42 0.03
CA LEU A 951 39.34 -13.79 -1.37
C LEU A 951 40.70 -14.09 -2.03
N PRO A 952 40.91 -15.29 -2.58
CA PRO A 952 42.15 -15.63 -3.28
C PRO A 952 42.25 -14.88 -4.61
N ALA A 953 43.46 -14.81 -5.18
CA ALA A 953 43.66 -14.18 -6.48
C ALA A 953 42.74 -14.81 -7.56
N PRO A 954 42.11 -13.99 -8.44
CA PRO A 954 41.24 -14.51 -9.48
C PRO A 954 42.00 -15.47 -10.41
N PRO A 955 41.32 -16.50 -10.94
CA PRO A 955 41.89 -17.40 -11.94
C PRO A 955 42.33 -16.63 -13.20
N GLN A 956 43.36 -17.14 -13.86
CA GLN A 956 43.89 -16.62 -15.13
C GLN A 956 43.83 -17.70 -16.21
N PRO A 957 43.33 -17.41 -17.44
CA PRO A 957 42.70 -16.15 -17.86
C PRO A 957 41.39 -15.87 -17.09
N ILE A 958 40.97 -14.61 -17.03
CA ILE A 958 39.78 -14.18 -16.28
C ILE A 958 38.53 -14.81 -16.92
N PRO A 959 37.79 -15.67 -16.21
CA PRO A 959 36.56 -16.29 -16.71
C PRO A 959 35.45 -15.25 -16.89
N HIS A 960 34.53 -15.53 -17.82
CA HIS A 960 33.29 -14.78 -17.95
C HIS A 960 32.43 -15.01 -16.72
N ALA A 961 31.78 -13.94 -16.26
CA ALA A 961 31.09 -13.91 -14.97
C ALA A 961 29.61 -13.56 -15.16
N PHE A 962 28.72 -14.40 -14.64
CA PHE A 962 27.27 -14.22 -14.73
C PHE A 962 26.61 -14.34 -13.35
N TYR A 963 25.66 -13.45 -13.07
CA TYR A 963 24.85 -13.47 -11.85
C TYR A 963 23.38 -13.21 -12.18
N HIS A 964 22.55 -14.23 -11.97
CA HIS A 964 21.10 -14.10 -12.10
C HIS A 964 20.47 -14.15 -10.72
N GLN A 965 19.65 -13.15 -10.40
CA GLN A 965 18.94 -13.05 -9.12
C GLN A 965 17.45 -12.82 -9.37
N LEU A 966 16.64 -13.58 -8.66
CA LEU A 966 15.20 -13.50 -8.72
C LEU A 966 14.64 -13.17 -7.35
N GLY A 967 13.82 -12.12 -7.30
CA GLY A 967 12.75 -12.05 -6.32
C GLY A 967 11.65 -11.13 -6.81
N ARG A 968 10.75 -10.75 -5.89
CA ARG A 968 9.43 -10.19 -6.26
C ARG A 968 9.45 -8.71 -6.62
N ARG A 969 10.44 -7.95 -6.12
CA ARG A 969 10.58 -6.50 -6.34
C ARG A 969 12.04 -6.12 -6.63
N ASN A 970 12.27 -4.93 -7.15
CA ASN A 970 13.58 -4.44 -7.60
C ASN A 970 14.47 -3.89 -6.47
N ALA A 971 13.90 -3.63 -5.28
CA ALA A 971 14.63 -3.30 -4.06
C ALA A 971 13.95 -3.92 -2.83
N LEU A 972 14.67 -3.91 -1.69
CA LEU A 972 14.20 -4.41 -0.38
C LEU A 972 13.54 -5.80 -0.49
N ASN A 973 14.16 -6.66 -1.29
CA ASN A 973 13.62 -7.93 -1.73
C ASN A 973 14.51 -9.05 -1.20
N ILE A 974 13.89 -10.09 -0.62
CA ILE A 974 14.60 -11.30 -0.21
C ILE A 974 14.76 -12.18 -1.45
N THR A 975 16.00 -12.55 -1.75
CA THR A 975 16.30 -13.42 -2.89
C THR A 975 15.55 -14.74 -2.77
N ARG A 976 14.71 -15.04 -3.77
CA ARG A 976 13.96 -16.31 -3.85
C ARG A 976 14.81 -17.41 -4.46
N GLN A 977 15.60 -17.05 -5.48
CA GLN A 977 16.52 -17.92 -6.22
C GLN A 977 17.64 -17.04 -6.79
N SER A 978 18.88 -17.50 -6.72
CA SER A 978 19.98 -16.92 -7.47
C SER A 978 20.90 -18.02 -8.00
N LEU A 979 21.60 -17.69 -9.08
CA LEU A 979 22.60 -18.54 -9.70
C LEU A 979 23.80 -17.66 -10.03
N THR A 980 24.99 -18.18 -9.75
CA THR A 980 26.25 -17.50 -10.03
C THR A 980 27.13 -18.43 -10.85
N CYS A 981 27.74 -17.91 -11.93
CA CYS A 981 28.59 -18.69 -12.83
C CYS A 981 29.91 -17.98 -13.12
N LEU A 982 31.00 -18.76 -13.16
CA LEU A 982 32.26 -18.40 -13.79
C LEU A 982 32.61 -19.46 -14.83
N ILE A 983 32.93 -19.04 -16.05
CA ILE A 983 33.16 -19.96 -17.17
C ILE A 983 34.24 -19.45 -18.13
N ALA A 984 35.10 -20.36 -18.61
CA ALA A 984 36.10 -20.08 -19.63
C ALA A 984 36.31 -21.29 -20.55
N CYS A 985 36.71 -20.99 -21.79
CA CYS A 985 37.13 -21.97 -22.78
C CYS A 985 38.65 -21.99 -22.94
N ASP A 986 39.18 -23.11 -23.41
CA ASP A 986 40.50 -23.16 -24.04
C ASP A 986 40.47 -22.60 -25.47
N SER A 987 41.62 -22.60 -26.14
CA SER A 987 41.77 -22.10 -27.51
C SER A 987 40.99 -22.90 -28.57
N THR A 988 40.40 -24.04 -28.20
CA THR A 988 39.58 -24.87 -29.09
C THR A 988 38.09 -24.63 -28.88
N GLY A 989 37.70 -23.77 -27.94
CA GLY A 989 36.29 -23.51 -27.59
C GLY A 989 35.69 -24.55 -26.64
N VAL A 990 36.53 -25.40 -26.04
CA VAL A 990 36.11 -26.41 -25.04
C VAL A 990 36.20 -25.81 -23.64
N LEU A 991 35.18 -26.06 -22.81
CA LEU A 991 35.15 -25.57 -21.44
C LEU A 991 36.24 -26.20 -20.58
N ASN A 992 37.23 -25.41 -20.18
CA ASN A 992 38.32 -25.83 -19.29
C ASN A 992 38.18 -25.27 -17.87
N TYR A 993 37.27 -24.30 -17.67
CA TYR A 993 36.93 -23.75 -16.37
C TYR A 993 35.42 -23.53 -16.30
N CYS A 994 34.77 -24.10 -15.27
CA CYS A 994 33.35 -23.92 -15.02
C CYS A 994 33.11 -24.02 -13.51
N ARG A 995 32.47 -22.99 -12.95
CA ARG A 995 32.00 -22.98 -11.57
C ARG A 995 30.58 -22.46 -11.52
N LEU A 996 29.74 -23.12 -10.74
CA LEU A 996 28.34 -22.79 -10.57
C LEU A 996 27.99 -22.85 -9.09
N VAL A 997 27.34 -21.81 -8.58
CA VAL A 997 26.87 -21.77 -7.19
C VAL A 997 25.40 -21.38 -7.16
N ASP A 998 24.59 -22.14 -6.44
CA ASP A 998 23.20 -21.75 -6.17
C ASP A 998 23.11 -20.76 -5.01
N GLY A 999 22.06 -19.96 -5.00
CA GLY A 999 21.58 -19.26 -3.82
C GLY A 999 20.07 -19.41 -3.67
N ALA A 1000 19.61 -19.51 -2.42
CA ALA A 1000 18.19 -19.59 -2.04
C ALA A 1000 17.36 -20.77 -2.58
N LEU A 1001 17.99 -21.79 -3.19
CA LEU A 1001 17.32 -23.01 -3.65
C LEU A 1001 17.51 -24.17 -2.67
N PHE A 1002 18.76 -24.54 -2.40
CA PHE A 1002 19.09 -25.64 -1.49
C PHE A 1002 19.11 -25.18 -0.02
N SER A 1003 19.41 -26.09 0.91
CA SER A 1003 19.46 -25.79 2.34
C SER A 1003 20.56 -24.80 2.72
N LYS A 1004 21.59 -24.67 1.89
CA LYS A 1004 22.66 -23.67 1.99
C LYS A 1004 23.16 -23.37 0.56
N PRO A 1005 23.74 -22.18 0.31
CA PRO A 1005 24.46 -21.93 -0.94
C PRO A 1005 25.61 -22.93 -1.12
N GLN A 1006 25.71 -23.56 -2.29
CA GLN A 1006 26.72 -24.58 -2.56
C GLN A 1006 27.11 -24.66 -4.04
N ARG A 1007 28.30 -25.21 -4.29
CA ARG A 1007 28.79 -25.49 -5.64
C ARG A 1007 27.98 -26.62 -6.28
N LEU A 1008 27.62 -26.46 -7.55
CA LEU A 1008 26.88 -27.46 -8.34
C LEU A 1008 27.86 -28.39 -9.07
N LEU A 1009 28.69 -29.12 -8.31
CA LEU A 1009 29.82 -29.90 -8.83
C LEU A 1009 29.42 -30.94 -9.89
N ASP A 1010 28.25 -31.56 -9.76
CA ASP A 1010 27.73 -32.53 -10.75
C ASP A 1010 27.45 -31.87 -12.09
N ILE A 1011 27.00 -30.61 -12.06
CA ILE A 1011 26.65 -29.83 -13.26
C ILE A 1011 27.92 -29.29 -13.90
N GLU A 1012 28.86 -28.80 -13.08
CA GLU A 1012 30.19 -28.40 -13.56
C GLU A 1012 30.89 -29.56 -14.29
N ARG A 1013 30.87 -30.76 -13.72
CA ARG A 1013 31.43 -31.96 -14.35
C ARG A 1013 30.75 -32.35 -15.66
N CYS A 1014 29.47 -32.04 -15.81
CA CYS A 1014 28.73 -32.27 -17.06
C CYS A 1014 29.13 -31.29 -18.17
N LEU A 1015 29.59 -30.09 -17.81
CA LEU A 1015 29.95 -29.03 -18.76
C LEU A 1015 31.44 -29.05 -19.12
N LEU A 1016 32.32 -29.33 -18.15
CA LEU A 1016 33.76 -29.37 -18.33
C LEU A 1016 34.19 -30.42 -19.38
N GLY A 1017 35.15 -30.05 -20.22
CA GLY A 1017 35.65 -30.91 -21.30
C GLY A 1017 34.75 -30.99 -22.53
N HIS A 1018 33.66 -30.21 -22.58
CA HIS A 1018 32.73 -30.15 -23.71
C HIS A 1018 32.61 -28.72 -24.25
N HIS A 1019 32.20 -28.59 -25.52
CA HIS A 1019 31.71 -27.33 -26.04
C HIS A 1019 30.35 -27.01 -25.41
N LEU A 1020 30.10 -25.72 -25.17
CA LEU A 1020 28.82 -25.25 -24.67
C LEU A 1020 27.80 -25.23 -25.82
N THR A 1021 27.19 -26.38 -26.10
CA THR A 1021 26.14 -26.55 -27.10
C THR A 1021 24.78 -26.74 -26.45
N LEU A 1022 23.71 -26.65 -27.23
CA LEU A 1022 22.34 -26.91 -26.74
C LEU A 1022 22.20 -28.34 -26.17
N GLU A 1023 22.90 -29.31 -26.75
CA GLU A 1023 22.92 -30.69 -26.25
C GLU A 1023 23.56 -30.79 -24.86
N THR A 1024 24.75 -30.20 -24.68
CA THR A 1024 25.45 -30.16 -23.39
C THR A 1024 24.62 -29.42 -22.33
N ILE A 1025 23.98 -28.30 -22.69
CA ILE A 1025 23.11 -27.53 -21.79
C ILE A 1025 21.89 -28.37 -21.37
N ASN A 1026 21.29 -29.12 -22.30
CA ASN A 1026 20.15 -29.98 -22.01
C ASN A 1026 20.52 -31.15 -21.09
N ALA A 1027 21.67 -31.79 -21.32
CA ALA A 1027 22.18 -32.85 -20.45
C ALA A 1027 22.42 -32.35 -19.03
N ALA A 1028 23.08 -31.18 -18.90
CA ALA A 1028 23.31 -30.52 -17.61
C ALA A 1028 21.99 -30.14 -16.92
N SER A 1029 21.00 -29.64 -17.68
CA SER A 1029 19.67 -29.29 -17.16
C SER A 1029 18.93 -30.50 -16.57
N GLN A 1030 18.98 -31.65 -17.24
CA GLN A 1030 18.34 -32.89 -16.76
C GLN A 1030 18.98 -33.39 -15.46
N GLN A 1031 20.30 -33.27 -15.35
CA GLN A 1031 20.99 -33.63 -14.11
C GLN A 1031 20.65 -32.67 -12.97
N LEU A 1032 20.57 -31.37 -13.27
CA LEU A 1032 20.17 -30.35 -12.30
C LEU A 1032 18.74 -30.58 -11.81
N GLU A 1033 17.82 -30.95 -12.70
CA GLU A 1033 16.43 -31.25 -12.34
C GLU A 1033 16.32 -32.38 -11.31
N LYS A 1034 17.09 -33.46 -11.48
CA LYS A 1034 17.14 -34.57 -10.51
C LYS A 1034 17.63 -34.11 -9.13
N LEU A 1035 18.65 -33.26 -9.09
CA LEU A 1035 19.20 -32.72 -7.85
C LEU A 1035 18.18 -31.83 -7.12
N ILE A 1036 17.50 -30.95 -7.87
CA ILE A 1036 16.47 -30.06 -7.32
C ILE A 1036 15.29 -30.87 -6.80
N TYR A 1037 14.81 -31.86 -7.57
CA TYR A 1037 13.72 -32.72 -7.15
C TYR A 1037 14.04 -33.49 -5.86
N ALA A 1038 15.25 -34.02 -5.76
CA ALA A 1038 15.71 -34.69 -4.53
C ALA A 1038 15.74 -33.74 -3.32
N ALA A 1039 16.11 -32.48 -3.52
CA ALA A 1039 16.25 -31.50 -2.44
C ALA A 1039 14.92 -30.85 -2.00
N ILE A 1040 14.05 -30.51 -2.96
CA ILE A 1040 12.85 -29.71 -2.70
C ILE A 1040 11.56 -30.27 -3.29
N GLY A 1041 11.57 -31.38 -4.04
CA GLY A 1041 10.41 -31.88 -4.81
C GLY A 1041 9.14 -32.17 -3.99
N LYS A 1042 9.27 -32.32 -2.65
CA LYS A 1042 8.14 -32.49 -1.72
C LYS A 1042 7.65 -31.18 -1.08
N ARG A 1043 8.30 -30.05 -1.34
CA ARG A 1043 7.91 -28.74 -0.78
C ARG A 1043 6.82 -28.13 -1.65
N TRP A 1044 5.86 -27.44 -1.02
CA TRP A 1044 4.79 -26.70 -1.73
C TRP A 1044 5.34 -25.71 -2.79
N SER A 1045 6.52 -25.12 -2.54
CA SER A 1045 7.14 -24.17 -3.46
C SER A 1045 7.81 -24.81 -4.67
N ALA A 1046 7.93 -26.14 -4.73
CA ALA A 1046 8.65 -26.85 -5.79
C ALA A 1046 8.01 -26.62 -7.16
N ALA A 1047 6.67 -26.57 -7.22
CA ALA A 1047 5.90 -26.34 -8.44
C ALA A 1047 6.36 -25.09 -9.21
N TYR A 1048 6.76 -24.04 -8.50
CA TYR A 1048 7.33 -22.83 -9.09
C TYR A 1048 8.87 -22.88 -9.15
N LYS A 1049 9.53 -23.16 -8.02
CA LYS A 1049 10.99 -23.02 -7.90
C LYS A 1049 11.75 -23.93 -8.85
N GLN A 1050 11.35 -25.20 -8.97
CA GLN A 1050 12.07 -26.18 -9.80
C GLN A 1050 12.12 -25.78 -11.28
N PRO A 1051 10.98 -25.60 -11.99
CA PRO A 1051 11.04 -25.23 -13.40
C PRO A 1051 11.72 -23.88 -13.62
N VAL A 1052 11.48 -22.90 -12.75
CA VAL A 1052 12.08 -21.56 -12.87
C VAL A 1052 13.60 -21.60 -12.71
N PHE A 1053 14.13 -22.37 -11.75
CA PHE A 1053 15.58 -22.47 -11.60
C PHE A 1053 16.25 -23.14 -12.80
N ILE A 1054 15.61 -24.15 -13.39
CA ILE A 1054 16.08 -24.78 -14.61
C ILE A 1054 16.07 -23.79 -15.77
N SER A 1055 15.02 -22.98 -15.92
CA SER A 1055 14.98 -21.93 -16.94
C SER A 1055 16.05 -20.87 -16.71
N MET A 1056 16.26 -20.41 -15.46
CA MET A 1056 17.35 -19.49 -15.12
C MET A 1056 18.73 -20.06 -15.48
N PHE A 1057 18.96 -21.35 -15.21
CA PHE A 1057 20.19 -22.04 -15.60
C PHE A 1057 20.36 -22.03 -17.13
N ARG A 1058 19.33 -22.41 -17.88
CA ARG A 1058 19.37 -22.41 -19.35
C ARG A 1058 19.63 -21.03 -19.92
N ASP A 1059 18.92 -20.01 -19.43
CA ASP A 1059 19.08 -18.62 -19.86
C ASP A 1059 20.52 -18.15 -19.64
N MET A 1060 21.08 -18.44 -18.46
CA MET A 1060 22.47 -18.13 -18.15
C MET A 1060 23.46 -18.86 -19.06
N MET A 1061 23.23 -20.14 -19.36
CA MET A 1061 24.12 -20.89 -20.25
C MET A 1061 24.04 -20.40 -21.70
N MET A 1062 22.87 -19.97 -22.18
CA MET A 1062 22.72 -19.35 -23.50
C MET A 1062 23.41 -17.98 -23.58
N GLU A 1063 23.32 -17.18 -22.51
CA GLU A 1063 24.05 -15.92 -22.37
C GLU A 1063 25.57 -16.14 -22.37
N ALA A 1064 26.03 -17.16 -21.63
CA ALA A 1064 27.43 -17.57 -21.60
C ALA A 1064 27.93 -18.04 -22.97
N GLN A 1065 27.15 -18.86 -23.68
CA GLN A 1065 27.49 -19.34 -25.01
C GLN A 1065 27.69 -18.18 -25.99
N THR A 1066 26.80 -17.18 -25.94
CA THR A 1066 26.87 -15.99 -26.80
C THR A 1066 28.12 -15.16 -26.49
N SER A 1067 28.43 -14.98 -25.20
CA SER A 1067 29.59 -14.19 -24.75
C SER A 1067 30.92 -14.85 -25.13
N LEU A 1068 31.03 -16.16 -24.95
CA LEU A 1068 32.22 -16.93 -25.33
C LEU A 1068 32.46 -16.87 -26.84
N TYR A 1069 31.41 -16.97 -27.65
CA TYR A 1069 31.50 -16.87 -29.11
C TYR A 1069 31.97 -15.48 -29.59
N GLN A 1070 31.48 -14.41 -28.96
CA GLN A 1070 31.91 -13.04 -29.29
C GLN A 1070 33.38 -12.78 -28.95
N SER A 1071 33.89 -13.39 -27.87
CA SER A 1071 35.32 -13.29 -27.49
C SER A 1071 36.26 -14.12 -28.36
N GLU A 1072 35.77 -15.14 -29.07
CA GLU A 1072 36.57 -15.87 -30.07
C GLU A 1072 36.72 -15.08 -31.39
N GLN A 1073 35.83 -14.11 -31.66
CA GLN A 1073 35.86 -13.28 -32.88
C GLN A 1073 36.63 -11.95 -32.72
N ALA A 1074 36.91 -11.53 -31.49
CA ALA A 1074 37.63 -10.30 -31.13
C ALA A 1074 39.10 -10.59 -30.83
#